data_AF-A0A6A6VRN5-F1
#
_entry.id   AF-A0A6A6VRN5-F1
#
_cell.length_a   1.000
_cell.length_b   1.000
_cell.length_c   1.000
_cell.angle_alpha   90.00
_cell.angle_beta   90.00
_cell.angle_gamma   90.00
#
_symmetry.space_group_name_H-M   'P 1'
#
loop_
_entity.id
_entity.type
_entity.pdbx_description
1 polymer ?
#
loop_
_entity_poly.entity_id
_entity_poly.type
_entity_poly.pdbx_seq_one_letter_code
_entity_poly.pdbx_strand_id
1 'polypeptide(L)'
;MSKQPTDYEKLYHEEKIRREEEQRRREEAERAQKEAQRVQKEAEHAQKEEQRRREDAESARNEAEHARRDAEEQTRKTSLPEFLHHCHHHLSLGLTVQTDATQSTQGDPSNADRKPRPDYIRAWEDFGEPQEAIWADLMESNFVTRRQFSSIQYMQETGENVSKRLLGSEMDLNYFQRTTVEDPVSAVITMLFDDTALREKLGLKGSVRFENHGNTLSPESAIQDGVQQLSISRGRRRSPRLQEREIAQRSESATIALPDNATKSSRPRADQFCVYSVSDDSQDAPQRIPAFLIEYKAPHKLSPGTIYEGLKEMDIDTIVQVRDDEDMKTKYRRLIAAVITQPFSYMVKAGLEYGVVCTGEAYIFLRVGEDPRTVYYFLSVPNGDVGPDTGWTPGLNQTNRLHLTAVGQMLAFTLLAMRGRPRAQQWRDRALAQLKTWQVEYNELLEELPTPERDTSDYRPRSDIPYFRDTPIQLRRRKPSPNCSPRKERSSSDSESDPDTPSRSTQRPMPRNPKTKTKNPTKRSVGRAAASDAEGQKRSYCTQGCLRGLLDGGPLDRACPNFQDHGTLKHQIDRATFLQLMQEQLANDMDHDVECLRVHGSRGVLFRVRLSSHGYTVAAKGTPACFVQHLRHEADVYERLRPIQGQSVPVHLGNIDLPRPYYYDGIAELVHIMFMSHGGRPIAKYITPKNRALLSQQTECAFTAIHNLAVLHKDPMPRNLLWSAETQQVLVIDFERAQLPPMRPVLGVLSPNRKRKRLCDIKSKSDVNGGHVLLMY
;
A
#
# COMPACT_ATOMS: atom_id res chain seq x y z
N MET A 1 81.83 -3.79 -115.20
CA MET A 1 81.11 -2.53 -114.94
C MET A 1 79.91 -2.86 -114.07
N SER A 2 79.80 -2.18 -112.93
CA SER A 2 78.70 -2.28 -111.97
C SER A 2 77.34 -2.18 -112.64
N LYS A 3 76.40 -3.08 -112.31
CA LYS A 3 74.97 -2.76 -112.19
C LYS A 3 74.12 -3.96 -111.75
N GLN A 4 73.29 -3.62 -110.76
CA GLN A 4 71.97 -4.16 -110.44
C GLN A 4 71.91 -5.43 -109.58
N PRO A 5 71.48 -5.32 -108.30
CA PRO A 5 71.09 -6.49 -107.53
C PRO A 5 69.88 -7.11 -108.22
N THR A 6 69.98 -8.41 -108.45
CA THR A 6 69.03 -9.27 -109.12
C THR A 6 67.66 -9.22 -108.44
N ASP A 7 66.61 -9.24 -109.26
CA ASP A 7 65.17 -9.16 -108.94
C ASP A 7 64.71 -10.03 -107.74
N TYR A 8 65.46 -11.09 -107.41
CA TYR A 8 65.24 -11.95 -106.25
C TYR A 8 65.51 -11.29 -104.88
N GLU A 9 66.48 -10.38 -104.76
CA GLU A 9 66.82 -9.76 -103.47
C GLU A 9 65.76 -8.73 -103.04
N LYS A 10 65.12 -8.03 -103.99
CA LYS A 10 64.02 -7.10 -103.72
C LYS A 10 62.75 -7.84 -103.30
N LEU A 11 62.38 -8.91 -104.02
CA LEU A 11 61.23 -9.74 -103.67
C LEU A 11 61.41 -10.41 -102.28
N TYR A 12 62.63 -10.86 -101.96
CA TYR A 12 62.93 -11.42 -100.65
C TYR A 12 62.85 -10.38 -99.52
N HIS A 13 63.32 -9.15 -99.75
CA HIS A 13 63.18 -8.06 -98.77
C HIS A 13 61.73 -7.59 -98.60
N GLU A 14 60.96 -7.47 -99.69
CA GLU A 14 59.54 -7.10 -99.62
C GLU A 14 58.70 -8.17 -98.92
N GLU A 15 58.97 -9.45 -99.17
CA GLU A 15 58.27 -10.54 -98.48
C GLU A 15 58.68 -10.67 -97.01
N LYS A 16 59.95 -10.35 -96.68
CA LYS A 16 60.41 -10.24 -95.30
C LYS A 16 59.75 -9.08 -94.56
N ILE A 17 59.67 -7.90 -95.18
CA ILE A 17 58.96 -6.73 -94.63
C ILE A 17 57.46 -7.04 -94.47
N ARG A 18 56.82 -7.70 -95.44
CA ARG A 18 55.42 -8.10 -95.33
C ARG A 18 55.17 -9.07 -94.17
N ARG A 19 56.07 -10.03 -93.96
CA ARG A 19 56.01 -10.95 -92.80
C ARG A 19 56.26 -10.24 -91.48
N GLU A 20 57.21 -9.31 -91.43
CA GLU A 20 57.48 -8.50 -90.23
C GLU A 20 56.32 -7.54 -89.90
N GLU A 21 55.67 -6.94 -90.91
CA GLU A 21 54.47 -6.12 -90.72
C GLU A 21 53.23 -6.94 -90.35
N GLU A 22 53.07 -8.13 -90.92
CA GLU A 22 51.99 -9.05 -90.54
C GLU A 22 52.21 -9.58 -89.12
N GLN A 23 53.45 -9.88 -88.74
CA GLN A 23 53.82 -10.28 -87.39
C GLN A 23 53.60 -9.13 -86.40
N ARG A 24 54.00 -7.90 -86.74
CA ARG A 24 53.69 -6.71 -85.94
C ARG A 24 52.19 -6.49 -85.78
N ARG A 25 51.39 -6.64 -86.84
CA ARG A 25 49.92 -6.53 -86.77
C ARG A 25 49.30 -7.62 -85.89
N ARG A 26 49.83 -8.85 -85.94
CA ARG A 26 49.39 -9.94 -85.06
C ARG A 26 49.76 -9.66 -83.60
N GLU A 27 50.97 -9.19 -83.33
CA GLU A 27 51.40 -8.82 -81.98
C GLU A 27 50.63 -7.62 -81.42
N GLU A 28 50.30 -6.64 -82.25
CA GLU A 28 49.49 -5.47 -81.86
C GLU A 28 48.03 -5.86 -81.63
N ALA A 29 47.45 -6.73 -82.47
CA ALA A 29 46.13 -7.30 -82.24
C ALA A 29 46.08 -8.18 -80.97
N GLU A 30 47.12 -8.96 -80.70
CA GLU A 30 47.22 -9.77 -79.49
C GLU A 30 47.37 -8.90 -78.23
N ARG A 31 48.15 -7.82 -78.30
CA ARG A 31 48.25 -6.83 -77.22
C ARG A 31 46.92 -6.12 -76.98
N ALA A 32 46.24 -5.67 -78.03
CA ALA A 32 44.92 -5.04 -77.94
C ALA A 32 43.89 -6.01 -77.34
N GLN A 33 43.93 -7.29 -77.71
CA GLN A 33 43.03 -8.31 -77.15
C GLN A 33 43.31 -8.57 -75.66
N LYS A 34 44.59 -8.65 -75.25
CA LYS A 34 44.97 -8.80 -73.83
C LYS A 34 44.56 -7.58 -73.01
N GLU A 35 44.72 -6.38 -73.56
CA GLU A 35 44.30 -5.15 -72.90
C GLU A 35 42.78 -5.05 -72.77
N ALA A 36 42.04 -5.38 -73.83
CA ALA A 36 40.58 -5.45 -73.78
C ALA A 36 40.07 -6.49 -72.75
N GLN A 37 40.73 -7.66 -72.66
CA GLN A 37 40.40 -8.66 -71.64
C GLN A 37 40.73 -8.18 -70.22
N ARG A 38 41.80 -7.41 -70.02
CA ARG A 38 42.14 -6.82 -68.71
C ARG A 38 41.09 -5.80 -68.30
N VAL A 39 40.72 -4.89 -69.20
CA VAL A 39 39.68 -3.88 -68.95
C VAL A 39 38.33 -4.53 -68.65
N GLN A 40 37.97 -5.60 -69.38
CA GLN A 40 36.73 -6.35 -69.10
C GLN A 40 36.76 -7.00 -67.71
N LYS A 41 37.86 -7.64 -67.32
CA LYS A 41 38.00 -8.24 -65.98
C LYS A 41 37.98 -7.19 -64.86
N GLU A 42 38.61 -6.03 -65.07
CA GLU A 42 38.56 -4.92 -64.12
C GLU A 42 37.14 -4.34 -64.00
N ALA A 43 36.42 -4.20 -65.12
CA ALA A 43 35.02 -3.76 -65.12
C ALA A 43 34.10 -4.78 -64.43
N GLU A 44 34.28 -6.09 -64.67
CA GLU A 44 33.53 -7.15 -63.99
C GLU A 44 33.86 -7.20 -62.49
N HIS A 45 35.12 -6.99 -62.10
CA HIS A 45 35.52 -6.90 -60.70
C HIS A 45 34.88 -5.68 -60.02
N ALA A 46 34.94 -4.50 -60.66
CA ALA A 46 34.33 -3.28 -60.15
C ALA A 46 32.81 -3.40 -60.02
N GLN A 47 32.13 -4.05 -60.98
CA GLN A 47 30.69 -4.33 -60.90
C GLN A 47 30.34 -5.27 -59.74
N LYS A 48 31.13 -6.33 -59.53
CA LYS A 48 30.95 -7.25 -58.39
C LYS A 48 31.19 -6.56 -57.05
N GLU A 49 32.19 -5.68 -56.97
CA GLU A 49 32.50 -4.91 -55.77
C GLU A 49 31.39 -3.89 -55.46
N GLU A 50 30.89 -3.17 -56.46
CA GLU A 50 29.74 -2.27 -56.33
C GLU A 50 28.47 -3.03 -55.94
N GLN A 51 28.23 -4.21 -56.51
CA GLN A 51 27.09 -5.06 -56.13
C GLN A 51 27.20 -5.52 -54.66
N ARG A 52 28.37 -5.99 -54.21
CA ARG A 52 28.60 -6.32 -52.80
C ARG A 52 28.38 -5.13 -51.88
N ARG A 53 28.89 -3.95 -52.24
CA ARG A 53 28.67 -2.71 -51.46
C ARG A 53 27.18 -2.35 -51.35
N ARG A 54 26.38 -2.63 -52.38
CA ARG A 54 24.92 -2.42 -52.34
C ARG A 54 24.22 -3.45 -51.45
N GLU A 55 24.58 -4.72 -51.56
CA GLU A 55 24.05 -5.80 -50.72
C GLU A 55 24.39 -5.57 -49.24
N ASP A 56 25.64 -5.20 -48.92
CA ASP A 56 26.08 -4.86 -47.56
C ASP A 56 25.34 -3.62 -47.03
N ALA A 57 25.15 -2.60 -47.87
CA ALA A 57 24.40 -1.40 -47.50
C ALA A 57 22.91 -1.67 -47.28
N GLU A 58 22.31 -2.60 -48.03
CA GLU A 58 20.92 -3.04 -47.84
C GLU A 58 20.77 -3.86 -46.56
N SER A 59 21.68 -4.82 -46.29
CA SER A 59 21.70 -5.57 -45.03
C SER A 59 21.83 -4.64 -43.83
N ALA A 60 22.79 -3.71 -43.86
CA ALA A 60 22.98 -2.74 -42.79
C ALA A 60 21.76 -1.83 -42.58
N ARG A 61 21.03 -1.47 -43.65
CA ARG A 61 19.76 -0.70 -43.53
C ARG A 61 18.66 -1.54 -42.90
N ASN A 62 18.50 -2.79 -43.32
CA ASN A 62 17.49 -3.70 -42.77
C ASN A 62 17.77 -3.99 -41.28
N GLU A 63 19.03 -4.22 -40.92
CA GLU A 63 19.48 -4.37 -39.53
C GLU A 63 19.23 -3.11 -38.71
N ALA A 64 19.58 -1.93 -39.23
CA ALA A 64 19.32 -0.66 -38.55
C ALA A 64 17.82 -0.38 -38.39
N GLU A 65 16.99 -0.73 -39.37
CA GLU A 65 15.54 -0.60 -39.26
C GLU A 65 14.96 -1.58 -38.24
N HIS A 66 15.42 -2.83 -38.22
CA HIS A 66 15.02 -3.82 -37.22
C HIS A 66 15.41 -3.37 -35.82
N ALA A 67 16.66 -2.94 -35.62
CA ALA A 67 17.15 -2.43 -34.33
C ALA A 67 16.37 -1.19 -33.87
N ARG A 68 15.99 -0.29 -34.79
CA ARG A 68 15.14 0.86 -34.47
C ARG A 68 13.75 0.40 -34.03
N ARG A 69 13.12 -0.54 -34.73
CA ARG A 69 11.79 -1.07 -34.37
C ARG A 69 11.82 -1.75 -33.00
N ASP A 70 12.85 -2.55 -32.72
CA ASP A 70 13.02 -3.21 -31.43
C ASP A 70 13.21 -2.18 -30.30
N ALA A 71 14.03 -1.15 -30.52
CA ALA A 71 14.23 -0.07 -29.55
C ALA A 71 12.94 0.73 -29.30
N GLU A 72 12.15 1.01 -30.33
CA GLU A 72 10.83 1.65 -30.21
C GLU A 72 9.84 0.75 -29.44
N GLU A 73 9.84 -0.56 -29.68
CA GLU A 73 9.01 -1.52 -28.95
C GLU A 73 9.43 -1.65 -27.48
N GLN A 74 10.72 -1.56 -27.19
CA GLN A 74 11.28 -1.67 -25.85
C GLN A 74 11.00 -0.42 -25.00
N THR A 75 10.95 0.75 -25.63
CA THR A 75 10.77 2.06 -24.96
C THR A 75 9.33 2.55 -24.94
N ARG A 76 8.43 2.02 -25.80
CA ARG A 76 7.01 2.41 -25.80
C ARG A 76 6.30 2.01 -24.51
N LYS A 77 5.23 2.73 -24.18
CA LYS A 77 4.32 2.37 -23.10
C LYS A 77 3.57 1.06 -23.40
N THR A 78 3.29 0.31 -22.34
CA THR A 78 2.58 -0.96 -22.43
C THR A 78 1.08 -0.81 -22.16
N SER A 79 0.28 -1.68 -22.77
CA SER A 79 -1.13 -1.91 -22.45
C SER A 79 -1.29 -2.76 -21.18
N LEU A 80 -2.49 -2.87 -20.59
CA LEU A 80 -2.66 -3.63 -19.34
C LEU A 80 -2.22 -5.12 -19.48
N PRO A 81 -2.59 -5.85 -20.55
CA PRO A 81 -2.14 -7.24 -20.73
C PRO A 81 -0.63 -7.37 -20.93
N GLU A 82 -0.03 -6.49 -21.75
CA GLU A 82 1.43 -6.41 -21.95
C GLU A 82 2.12 -6.17 -20.60
N PHE A 83 1.61 -5.21 -19.82
CA PHE A 83 2.13 -4.84 -18.51
C PHE A 83 2.11 -6.01 -17.53
N LEU A 84 0.98 -6.71 -17.40
CA LEU A 84 0.87 -7.88 -16.53
C LEU A 84 1.84 -9.01 -16.93
N HIS A 85 1.97 -9.26 -18.24
CA HIS A 85 2.91 -10.25 -18.77
C HIS A 85 4.35 -9.90 -18.40
N HIS A 86 4.78 -8.67 -18.69
CA HIS A 86 6.15 -8.23 -18.42
C HIS A 86 6.45 -8.07 -16.93
N CYS A 87 5.49 -7.66 -16.10
CA CYS A 87 5.64 -7.69 -14.64
C CYS A 87 5.89 -9.12 -14.14
N HIS A 88 5.15 -10.10 -14.65
CA HIS A 88 5.36 -11.48 -14.25
C HIS A 88 6.75 -11.97 -14.69
N HIS A 89 7.07 -11.81 -15.99
CA HIS A 89 8.28 -12.35 -16.59
C HIS A 89 9.57 -11.68 -16.08
N HIS A 90 9.58 -10.35 -15.92
CA HIS A 90 10.78 -9.60 -15.54
C HIS A 90 10.87 -9.30 -14.03
N LEU A 91 9.75 -9.21 -13.31
CA LEU A 91 9.77 -8.83 -11.88
C LEU A 91 9.48 -10.03 -10.96
N SER A 92 8.41 -10.79 -11.22
CA SER A 92 7.97 -11.87 -10.30
C SER A 92 8.88 -13.10 -10.34
N LEU A 93 9.38 -13.48 -11.53
CA LEU A 93 10.30 -14.63 -11.68
C LEU A 93 11.71 -14.38 -11.14
N GLY A 94 12.09 -13.11 -10.90
CA GLY A 94 13.41 -12.74 -10.37
C GLY A 94 13.58 -12.91 -8.85
N LEU A 95 12.58 -13.49 -8.17
CA LEU A 95 12.60 -13.70 -6.72
C LEU A 95 13.73 -14.67 -6.33
N THR A 96 14.66 -14.22 -5.49
CA THR A 96 15.74 -15.08 -4.96
C THR A 96 15.73 -15.05 -3.43
N VAL A 97 15.53 -16.22 -2.82
CA VAL A 97 15.47 -16.39 -1.36
C VAL A 97 16.87 -16.65 -0.79
N GLN A 98 17.20 -16.04 0.35
CA GLN A 98 18.44 -16.35 1.07
C GLN A 98 18.32 -17.72 1.73
N THR A 99 19.13 -18.68 1.30
CA THR A 99 19.12 -20.06 1.84
C THR A 99 20.02 -20.22 3.06
N ASP A 100 20.96 -19.30 3.30
CA ASP A 100 21.84 -19.33 4.47
C ASP A 100 21.13 -18.77 5.71
N ALA A 101 20.77 -19.65 6.64
CA ALA A 101 20.12 -19.30 7.91
C ALA A 101 20.94 -18.33 8.79
N THR A 102 22.27 -18.26 8.60
CA THR A 102 23.15 -17.35 9.36
C THR A 102 23.11 -15.91 8.86
N GLN A 103 22.59 -15.70 7.63
CA GLN A 103 22.43 -14.40 6.99
C GLN A 103 20.97 -13.92 6.99
N SER A 104 20.10 -14.63 7.69
CA SER A 104 18.67 -14.41 7.71
C SER A 104 18.18 -13.93 9.08
N THR A 105 17.07 -13.18 9.13
CA THR A 105 16.50 -12.72 10.40
C THR A 105 15.95 -13.90 11.19
N GLN A 106 16.51 -14.10 12.39
CA GLN A 106 16.02 -15.04 13.39
C GLN A 106 15.06 -14.27 14.30
N GLY A 107 13.76 -14.50 14.13
CA GLY A 107 12.73 -13.83 14.92
C GLY A 107 11.37 -14.48 14.73
N ASP A 108 10.49 -14.32 15.72
CA ASP A 108 9.19 -14.97 15.82
C ASP A 108 8.34 -14.89 14.53
N PRO A 109 8.14 -15.99 13.77
CA PRO A 109 7.18 -16.08 12.67
C PRO A 109 5.74 -15.75 13.04
N SER A 110 5.35 -15.90 14.31
CA SER A 110 3.97 -15.82 14.77
C SER A 110 3.86 -15.01 16.05
N ASN A 111 3.66 -13.69 15.92
CA ASN A 111 3.21 -12.87 17.04
C ASN A 111 1.70 -13.07 17.22
N ALA A 112 1.27 -14.27 17.58
CA ALA A 112 -0.13 -14.61 17.84
C ALA A 112 -0.48 -14.62 19.34
N ASP A 113 0.53 -14.69 20.23
CA ASP A 113 0.31 -14.80 21.67
C ASP A 113 -0.62 -13.71 22.18
N ARG A 114 -1.60 -14.14 22.99
CA ARG A 114 -2.62 -13.28 23.60
C ARG A 114 -3.50 -12.49 22.63
N LYS A 115 -3.53 -12.85 21.34
CA LYS A 115 -4.42 -12.21 20.35
C LYS A 115 -5.74 -12.97 20.18
N PRO A 116 -6.85 -12.27 19.88
CA PRO A 116 -8.09 -12.90 19.42
C PRO A 116 -7.83 -13.80 18.22
N ARG A 117 -8.31 -15.04 18.30
CA ARG A 117 -8.17 -16.07 17.26
C ARG A 117 -9.54 -16.50 16.71
N PRO A 118 -9.61 -16.99 15.45
CA PRO A 118 -10.84 -17.60 14.97
C PRO A 118 -11.07 -18.95 15.66
N ASP A 119 -12.31 -19.43 15.59
CA ASP A 119 -12.65 -20.82 15.94
C ASP A 119 -12.38 -21.74 14.74
N TYR A 120 -12.57 -21.23 13.51
CA TYR A 120 -12.53 -22.02 12.29
C TYR A 120 -11.70 -21.35 11.18
N ILE A 121 -10.83 -22.13 10.54
CA ILE A 121 -10.19 -21.77 9.26
C ILE A 121 -10.80 -22.66 8.17
N ARG A 122 -11.36 -22.07 7.11
CA ARG A 122 -12.11 -22.78 6.05
C ARG A 122 -11.66 -22.35 4.66
N ALA A 123 -11.84 -23.20 3.66
CA ALA A 123 -11.50 -22.84 2.28
C ALA A 123 -12.48 -21.79 1.75
N TRP A 124 -11.96 -20.81 1.02
CA TRP A 124 -12.75 -19.81 0.32
C TRP A 124 -13.06 -20.33 -1.10
N GLU A 125 -14.11 -21.14 -1.21
CA GLU A 125 -14.44 -21.85 -2.46
C GLU A 125 -14.88 -20.93 -3.61
N ASP A 126 -15.60 -19.84 -3.30
CA ASP A 126 -16.12 -18.86 -4.25
C ASP A 126 -15.16 -17.68 -4.49
N PHE A 127 -13.88 -17.78 -4.13
CA PHE A 127 -12.89 -16.70 -4.32
C PHE A 127 -12.79 -16.19 -5.76
N GLY A 128 -12.93 -17.10 -6.74
CA GLY A 128 -12.77 -16.78 -8.15
C GLY A 128 -13.87 -15.88 -8.70
N GLU A 129 -15.13 -16.04 -8.26
CA GLU A 129 -16.26 -15.33 -8.88
C GLU A 129 -16.17 -13.80 -8.71
N PRO A 130 -15.89 -13.25 -7.50
CA PRO A 130 -15.69 -11.82 -7.34
C PRO A 130 -14.51 -11.27 -8.12
N GLN A 131 -13.41 -12.04 -8.23
CA GLN A 131 -12.22 -11.67 -9.00
C GLN A 131 -12.53 -11.59 -10.50
N GLU A 132 -13.23 -12.59 -11.04
CA GLU A 132 -13.66 -12.63 -12.44
C GLU A 132 -14.62 -11.49 -12.79
N ALA A 133 -15.52 -11.12 -11.87
CA ALA A 133 -16.43 -9.98 -12.07
C ALA A 133 -15.67 -8.65 -12.24
N ILE A 134 -14.59 -8.44 -11.46
CA ILE A 134 -13.72 -7.26 -11.62
C ILE A 134 -13.04 -7.28 -13.00
N TRP A 135 -12.52 -8.43 -13.42
CA TRP A 135 -11.90 -8.54 -14.75
C TRP A 135 -12.91 -8.33 -15.88
N ALA A 136 -14.11 -8.87 -15.78
CA ALA A 136 -15.18 -8.62 -16.74
C ALA A 136 -15.48 -7.12 -16.88
N ASP A 137 -15.54 -6.40 -15.75
CA ASP A 137 -15.73 -4.95 -15.75
C ASP A 137 -14.60 -4.20 -16.47
N LEU A 138 -13.35 -4.63 -16.27
CA LEU A 138 -12.16 -4.05 -16.91
C LEU A 138 -12.12 -4.35 -18.42
N MET A 139 -12.37 -5.60 -18.82
CA MET A 139 -12.29 -6.04 -20.22
C MET A 139 -13.40 -5.45 -21.10
N GLU A 140 -14.50 -4.98 -20.52
CA GLU A 140 -15.54 -4.23 -21.25
C GLU A 140 -15.11 -2.81 -21.64
N SER A 141 -14.07 -2.27 -21.00
CA SER A 141 -13.56 -0.93 -21.26
C SER A 141 -12.44 -0.93 -22.30
N ASN A 142 -12.29 0.18 -23.03
CA ASN A 142 -11.13 0.40 -23.89
C ASN A 142 -9.83 0.63 -23.08
N PHE A 143 -9.93 0.82 -21.76
CA PHE A 143 -8.79 0.97 -20.84
C PHE A 143 -7.71 -0.08 -21.05
N VAL A 144 -8.08 -1.35 -21.20
CA VAL A 144 -7.14 -2.47 -21.33
C VAL A 144 -6.28 -2.41 -22.59
N THR A 145 -6.74 -1.69 -23.61
CA THR A 145 -6.01 -1.51 -24.88
C THR A 145 -5.16 -0.24 -24.93
N ARG A 146 -5.35 0.69 -23.98
CA ARG A 146 -4.58 1.95 -23.95
C ARG A 146 -3.15 1.67 -23.46
N ARG A 147 -2.16 2.15 -24.22
CA ARG A 147 -0.73 2.04 -23.90
C ARG A 147 -0.32 3.15 -22.93
N GLN A 148 -0.47 2.92 -21.64
CA GLN A 148 -0.29 3.96 -20.61
C GLN A 148 0.64 3.56 -19.46
N PHE A 149 1.03 2.28 -19.39
CA PHE A 149 1.89 1.76 -18.33
C PHE A 149 3.37 1.78 -18.72
N SER A 150 4.22 1.44 -17.76
CA SER A 150 5.69 1.47 -17.91
C SER A 150 6.18 0.68 -19.12
N SER A 151 7.33 1.11 -19.67
CA SER A 151 7.94 0.44 -20.81
C SER A 151 8.55 -0.91 -20.43
N ILE A 152 8.78 -1.75 -21.44
CA ILE A 152 9.41 -3.07 -21.25
C ILE A 152 10.83 -2.88 -20.70
N GLN A 153 11.57 -1.89 -21.22
CA GLN A 153 12.92 -1.57 -20.75
C GLN A 153 12.97 -1.29 -19.25
N TYR A 154 12.04 -0.45 -18.78
CA TYR A 154 11.98 -0.07 -17.38
C TYR A 154 11.72 -1.28 -16.47
N MET A 155 10.82 -2.18 -16.88
CA MET A 155 10.52 -3.39 -16.11
C MET A 155 11.70 -4.37 -16.09
N GLN A 156 12.45 -4.50 -17.19
CA GLN A 156 13.67 -5.30 -17.24
C GLN A 156 14.76 -4.75 -16.30
N GLU A 157 15.08 -3.46 -16.42
CA GLU A 157 16.08 -2.79 -15.57
C GLU A 157 15.69 -2.87 -14.08
N THR A 158 14.41 -2.70 -13.78
CA THR A 158 13.89 -2.83 -12.41
C THR A 158 14.02 -4.27 -11.90
N GLY A 159 13.66 -5.26 -12.72
CA GLY A 159 13.79 -6.68 -12.40
C GLY A 159 15.24 -7.11 -12.14
N GLU A 160 16.18 -6.65 -12.95
CA GLU A 160 17.62 -6.87 -12.74
C GLU A 160 18.12 -6.24 -11.44
N ASN A 161 17.57 -5.09 -11.03
CA ASN A 161 17.98 -4.43 -9.80
C ASN A 161 17.39 -5.11 -8.56
N VAL A 162 16.14 -5.55 -8.63
CA VAL A 162 15.47 -6.24 -7.53
C VAL A 162 16.05 -7.65 -7.31
N SER A 163 16.32 -8.40 -8.39
CA SER A 163 16.87 -9.77 -8.31
C SER A 163 18.28 -9.84 -7.72
N LYS A 164 19.06 -8.74 -7.73
CA LYS A 164 20.38 -8.67 -7.08
C LYS A 164 20.30 -8.77 -5.55
N ARG A 165 19.14 -8.56 -4.93
CA ARG A 165 18.94 -8.57 -3.48
C ARG A 165 18.28 -9.87 -3.04
N LEU A 166 18.97 -10.62 -2.17
CA LEU A 166 18.43 -11.85 -1.59
C LEU A 166 17.40 -11.53 -0.50
N LEU A 167 16.30 -12.27 -0.46
CA LEU A 167 15.29 -12.16 0.59
C LEU A 167 15.75 -12.89 1.85
N GLY A 168 16.32 -12.15 2.81
CA GLY A 168 16.71 -12.65 4.14
C GLY A 168 15.94 -12.04 5.30
N SER A 169 14.98 -11.15 5.04
CA SER A 169 14.19 -10.49 6.08
C SER A 169 12.83 -10.02 5.56
N GLU A 170 11.91 -9.73 6.48
CA GLU A 170 10.62 -9.10 6.20
C GLU A 170 10.79 -7.72 5.53
N MET A 171 11.87 -7.00 5.85
CA MET A 171 12.17 -5.71 5.23
C MET A 171 12.63 -5.87 3.77
N ASP A 172 13.41 -6.91 3.46
CA ASP A 172 13.77 -7.24 2.08
C ASP A 172 12.53 -7.67 1.28
N LEU A 173 11.66 -8.47 1.89
CA LEU A 173 10.41 -8.91 1.29
C LEU A 173 9.47 -7.73 0.99
N ASN A 174 9.33 -6.79 1.93
CA ASN A 174 8.58 -5.55 1.72
C ASN A 174 9.15 -4.77 0.51
N TYR A 175 10.47 -4.55 0.46
CA TYR A 175 11.08 -3.84 -0.67
C TYR A 175 10.78 -4.52 -2.01
N PHE A 176 10.91 -5.85 -2.06
CA PHE A 176 10.56 -6.65 -3.22
C PHE A 176 9.08 -6.46 -3.60
N GLN A 177 8.17 -6.75 -2.68
CA GLN A 177 6.71 -6.68 -2.92
C GLN A 177 6.25 -5.29 -3.34
N ARG A 178 6.81 -4.26 -2.70
CA ARG A 178 6.52 -2.88 -3.06
C ARG A 178 6.86 -2.59 -4.52
N THR A 179 8.05 -2.99 -4.96
CA THR A 179 8.56 -2.70 -6.30
C THR A 179 7.91 -3.58 -7.37
N THR A 180 7.66 -4.86 -7.07
CA THR A 180 7.20 -5.84 -8.06
C THR A 180 5.68 -5.99 -8.14
N VAL A 181 4.95 -5.59 -7.09
CA VAL A 181 3.50 -5.78 -7.00
C VAL A 181 2.75 -4.51 -6.55
N GLU A 182 3.08 -3.91 -5.41
CA GLU A 182 2.29 -2.81 -4.84
C GLU A 182 2.33 -1.54 -5.71
N ASP A 183 3.51 -1.14 -6.19
CA ASP A 183 3.70 0.02 -7.06
C ASP A 183 3.02 -0.20 -8.44
N PRO A 184 3.20 -1.36 -9.12
CA PRO A 184 2.40 -1.72 -10.29
C PRO A 184 0.88 -1.64 -10.08
N VAL A 185 0.36 -2.21 -8.98
CA VAL A 185 -1.08 -2.16 -8.66
C VAL A 185 -1.53 -0.71 -8.42
N SER A 186 -0.74 0.07 -7.69
CA SER A 186 -1.02 1.48 -7.42
C SER A 186 -1.05 2.32 -8.71
N ALA A 187 -0.13 2.05 -9.64
CA ALA A 187 -0.10 2.70 -10.94
C ALA A 187 -1.35 2.37 -11.76
N VAL A 188 -1.79 1.10 -11.79
CA VAL A 188 -3.01 0.70 -12.49
C VAL A 188 -4.25 1.37 -11.89
N ILE A 189 -4.39 1.37 -10.56
CA ILE A 189 -5.55 1.97 -9.88
C ILE A 189 -5.59 3.49 -10.07
N THR A 190 -4.44 4.15 -10.10
CA THR A 190 -4.36 5.59 -10.39
C THR A 190 -4.89 5.89 -11.79
N MET A 191 -4.45 5.12 -12.80
CA MET A 191 -4.96 5.28 -14.17
C MET A 191 -6.44 4.91 -14.29
N LEU A 192 -6.94 3.95 -13.50
CA LEU A 192 -8.37 3.59 -13.46
C LEU A 192 -9.22 4.71 -12.87
N PHE A 193 -8.70 5.42 -11.86
CA PHE A 193 -9.39 6.54 -11.24
C PHE A 193 -9.58 7.73 -12.19
N ASP A 194 -8.63 7.94 -13.10
CA ASP A 194 -8.72 8.99 -14.14
C ASP A 194 -9.81 8.69 -15.19
N ASP A 195 -10.21 7.42 -15.38
CA ASP A 195 -11.29 7.05 -16.28
C ASP A 195 -12.64 7.13 -15.57
N THR A 196 -13.44 8.15 -15.91
CA THR A 196 -14.71 8.46 -15.21
C THR A 196 -15.71 7.30 -15.24
N ALA A 197 -15.80 6.55 -16.34
CA ALA A 197 -16.75 5.46 -16.47
C ALA A 197 -16.37 4.26 -15.58
N LEU A 198 -15.08 3.91 -15.57
CA LEU A 198 -14.57 2.84 -14.70
C LEU A 198 -14.58 3.26 -13.23
N ARG A 199 -14.26 4.51 -12.92
CA ARG A 199 -14.34 5.06 -11.56
C ARG A 199 -15.74 4.88 -10.98
N GLU A 200 -16.78 5.23 -11.72
CA GLU A 200 -18.18 5.07 -11.29
C GLU A 200 -18.58 3.58 -11.20
N LYS A 201 -18.24 2.77 -12.20
CA LYS A 201 -18.57 1.33 -12.24
C LYS A 201 -17.93 0.54 -11.12
N LEU A 202 -16.65 0.82 -10.83
CA LEU A 202 -15.86 0.15 -9.80
C LEU A 202 -16.04 0.77 -8.41
N GLY A 203 -16.69 1.94 -8.30
CA GLY A 203 -16.91 2.65 -7.05
C GLY A 203 -15.64 3.25 -6.45
N LEU A 204 -14.67 3.63 -7.29
CA LEU A 204 -13.37 4.15 -6.85
C LEU A 204 -13.51 5.57 -6.31
N LYS A 205 -13.09 5.76 -5.06
CA LYS A 205 -13.09 7.06 -4.38
C LYS A 205 -11.77 7.81 -4.48
N GLY A 206 -10.73 7.17 -5.00
CA GLY A 206 -9.41 7.77 -5.13
C GLY A 206 -8.32 6.75 -5.41
N SER A 207 -7.09 7.14 -5.13
CA SER A 207 -5.89 6.29 -5.27
C SER A 207 -5.80 5.23 -4.16
N VAL A 208 -4.85 4.31 -4.30
CA VAL A 208 -4.51 3.35 -3.25
C VAL A 208 -3.13 3.66 -2.66
N ARG A 209 -2.94 3.41 -1.36
CA ARG A 209 -1.64 3.49 -0.69
C ARG A 209 -1.41 2.28 0.20
N PHE A 210 -0.20 1.73 0.11
CA PHE A 210 0.30 0.66 0.95
C PHE A 210 1.16 1.31 2.05
N GLU A 211 0.64 1.35 3.28
CA GLU A 211 1.30 2.06 4.40
C GLU A 211 1.63 1.09 5.53
N ASN A 212 2.85 1.18 6.07
CA ASN A 212 3.26 0.48 7.29
C ASN A 212 3.02 1.39 8.50
N HIS A 213 2.27 0.89 9.48
CA HIS A 213 1.91 1.63 10.69
C HIS A 213 2.67 1.21 11.94
N GLY A 214 3.76 0.46 11.81
CA GLY A 214 4.50 -0.09 12.94
C GLY A 214 4.93 0.93 14.00
N ASN A 215 5.12 2.20 13.60
CA ASN A 215 5.53 3.29 14.48
C ASN A 215 4.42 4.34 14.74
N THR A 216 3.24 4.20 14.14
CA THR A 216 2.15 5.17 14.29
C THR A 216 1.58 5.08 15.71
N LEU A 217 1.43 6.24 16.37
CA LEU A 217 0.90 6.35 17.75
C LEU A 217 1.68 5.48 18.77
N SER A 218 3.00 5.41 18.63
CA SER A 218 3.90 4.64 19.51
C SER A 218 4.86 5.54 20.30
N PRO A 219 5.12 5.26 21.60
CA PRO A 219 6.07 6.05 22.40
C PRO A 219 7.47 6.04 21.81
N GLU A 220 8.21 7.15 21.96
CA GLU A 220 9.59 7.28 21.45
C GLU A 220 10.53 6.19 21.98
N SER A 221 10.35 5.73 23.23
CA SER A 221 11.12 4.62 23.81
C SER A 221 10.86 3.29 23.09
N ALA A 222 9.62 3.00 22.71
CA ALA A 222 9.28 1.78 21.97
C ALA A 222 9.84 1.80 20.54
N ILE A 223 9.94 2.99 19.92
CA ILE A 223 10.61 3.16 18.62
C ILE A 223 12.12 2.93 18.78
N GLN A 224 12.73 3.47 19.84
CA GLN A 224 14.15 3.27 20.15
C GLN A 224 14.46 1.80 20.40
N ASP A 225 13.67 1.09 21.21
CA ASP A 225 13.82 -0.34 21.46
C ASP A 225 13.67 -1.18 20.17
N GLY A 226 12.67 -0.85 19.33
CA GLY A 226 12.48 -1.49 18.03
C GLY A 226 13.64 -1.24 17.07
N VAL A 227 14.17 -0.01 17.01
CA VAL A 227 15.37 0.35 16.22
C VAL A 227 16.62 -0.34 16.79
N GLN A 228 16.69 -0.55 18.10
CA GLN A 228 17.80 -1.23 18.76
C GLN A 228 17.75 -2.75 18.51
N GLN A 229 16.56 -3.34 18.35
CA GLN A 229 16.36 -4.71 17.88
C GLN A 229 16.62 -4.86 16.36
N LEU A 230 16.31 -3.84 15.55
CA LEU A 230 16.57 -3.81 14.11
C LEU A 230 18.01 -3.43 13.75
N SER A 231 18.76 -2.83 14.68
CA SER A 231 20.16 -2.51 14.43
C SER A 231 20.95 -3.81 14.42
N ILE A 232 21.32 -4.20 13.20
CA ILE A 232 22.22 -5.30 12.86
C ILE A 232 23.38 -5.22 13.85
N SER A 233 23.32 -6.10 14.86
CA SER A 233 24.50 -6.49 15.61
C SER A 233 25.39 -7.16 14.59
N ARG A 234 26.17 -6.36 13.84
CA ARG A 234 27.27 -6.87 13.01
C ARG A 234 28.06 -7.73 13.96
N GLY A 235 27.98 -9.04 13.77
CA GLY A 235 28.49 -10.03 14.68
C GLY A 235 29.95 -9.75 14.97
N ARG A 236 30.23 -9.01 16.05
CA ARG A 236 31.54 -9.01 16.65
C ARG A 236 31.63 -10.35 17.35
N ARG A 237 32.35 -11.28 16.69
CA ARG A 237 32.85 -12.55 17.23
C ARG A 237 33.10 -12.41 18.74
N ARG A 238 32.22 -12.98 19.55
CA ARG A 238 32.47 -13.16 20.99
C ARG A 238 32.73 -14.64 21.22
N SER A 239 33.77 -14.94 21.97
CA SER A 239 34.21 -16.31 22.21
C SER A 239 33.25 -17.05 23.16
N PRO A 240 33.07 -18.37 23.00
CA PRO A 240 32.16 -19.18 23.84
C PRO A 240 32.43 -19.05 25.34
N ARG A 241 33.71 -18.83 25.69
CA ARG A 241 34.19 -18.66 27.07
C ARG A 241 33.61 -17.45 27.80
N LEU A 242 33.16 -16.41 27.08
CA LEU A 242 32.56 -15.22 27.70
C LEU A 242 31.04 -15.40 27.90
N GLN A 243 30.38 -16.22 27.10
CA GLN A 243 28.96 -16.57 27.28
C GLN A 243 28.74 -17.46 28.52
N GLU A 244 29.61 -18.46 28.74
CA GLU A 244 29.53 -19.32 29.93
C GLU A 244 29.73 -18.53 31.23
N ARG A 245 30.58 -17.49 31.19
CA ARG A 245 30.86 -16.65 32.37
C ARG A 245 29.69 -15.72 32.73
N GLU A 246 28.90 -15.32 31.74
CA GLU A 246 27.71 -14.49 31.92
C GLU A 246 26.50 -15.30 32.40
N ILE A 247 26.39 -16.57 31.97
CA ILE A 247 25.42 -17.55 32.50
C ILE A 247 25.74 -17.89 33.97
N ALA A 248 27.02 -18.05 34.30
CA ALA A 248 27.45 -18.25 35.68
C ALA A 248 27.16 -17.03 36.57
N GLN A 249 27.40 -15.80 36.08
CA GLN A 249 27.14 -14.56 36.84
C GLN A 249 25.65 -14.23 36.99
N ARG A 250 24.79 -14.63 36.04
CA ARG A 250 23.32 -14.53 36.20
C ARG A 250 22.76 -15.43 37.29
N SER A 251 23.44 -16.53 37.59
CA SER A 251 23.00 -17.50 38.59
C SER A 251 23.30 -17.04 40.03
N GLU A 252 24.26 -16.13 40.22
CA GLU A 252 24.67 -15.66 41.56
C GLU A 252 23.95 -14.38 42.03
N SER A 253 23.26 -13.63 41.15
CA SER A 253 22.58 -12.37 41.51
C SER A 253 21.07 -12.49 41.77
N ALA A 254 20.53 -13.70 41.87
CA ALA A 254 19.10 -13.98 42.06
C ALA A 254 18.62 -13.91 43.53
N THR A 255 19.00 -12.87 44.29
CA THR A 255 18.55 -12.71 45.70
C THR A 255 17.89 -11.37 46.05
N ILE A 256 17.53 -10.53 45.07
CA ILE A 256 16.64 -9.37 45.33
C ILE A 256 15.49 -9.38 44.33
N ALA A 257 14.40 -10.05 44.71
CA ALA A 257 13.15 -10.03 43.96
C ALA A 257 12.47 -8.67 44.13
N LEU A 258 12.54 -7.83 43.10
CA LEU A 258 11.57 -6.76 42.86
C LEU A 258 10.39 -7.35 42.08
N PRO A 259 9.15 -6.89 42.33
CA PRO A 259 7.96 -7.47 41.71
C PRO A 259 8.00 -7.31 40.18
N ASP A 260 7.89 -8.44 39.49
CA ASP A 260 7.97 -8.62 38.05
C ASP A 260 6.69 -8.15 37.34
N ASN A 261 6.27 -6.91 37.62
CA ASN A 261 5.15 -6.22 36.97
C ASN A 261 5.62 -5.27 35.86
N ALA A 262 6.78 -5.54 35.26
CA ALA A 262 7.10 -5.01 33.95
C ALA A 262 6.29 -5.84 32.94
N THR A 263 5.06 -5.41 32.65
CA THR A 263 4.33 -5.86 31.46
C THR A 263 5.29 -5.81 30.28
N LYS A 264 5.79 -6.97 29.85
CA LYS A 264 6.49 -7.13 28.57
C LYS A 264 5.62 -6.42 27.56
N SER A 265 6.11 -5.32 26.99
CA SER A 265 5.34 -4.55 26.02
C SER A 265 4.97 -5.53 24.89
N SER A 266 3.68 -5.67 24.60
CA SER A 266 3.15 -6.72 23.70
C SER A 266 3.46 -6.48 22.21
N ARG A 267 4.61 -5.86 21.88
CA ARG A 267 4.79 -5.21 20.57
C ARG A 267 6.20 -5.34 19.99
N PRO A 268 6.35 -6.25 19.02
CA PRO A 268 6.99 -5.93 17.76
C PRO A 268 5.89 -5.72 16.69
N ARG A 269 5.75 -4.48 16.19
CA ARG A 269 4.70 -4.04 15.24
C ARG A 269 5.24 -3.74 13.83
N ALA A 270 6.46 -4.16 13.50
CA ALA A 270 7.15 -3.70 12.29
C ALA A 270 6.57 -4.25 10.97
N ASP A 271 5.70 -5.25 10.99
CA ASP A 271 5.27 -5.99 9.79
C ASP A 271 3.80 -5.75 9.37
N GLN A 272 3.14 -4.73 9.93
CA GLN A 272 1.71 -4.45 9.70
C GLN A 272 1.50 -3.42 8.59
N PHE A 273 1.17 -3.92 7.40
CA PHE A 273 0.82 -3.09 6.25
C PHE A 273 -0.69 -3.01 6.13
N CYS A 274 -1.21 -1.78 6.04
CA CYS A 274 -2.61 -1.55 5.74
C CYS A 274 -2.72 -0.82 4.41
N VAL A 275 -3.67 -1.27 3.59
CA VAL A 275 -3.92 -0.70 2.28
C VAL A 275 -5.09 0.27 2.40
N TYR A 276 -4.88 1.54 2.00
CA TYR A 276 -5.88 2.60 2.11
C TYR A 276 -6.37 3.03 0.74
N SER A 277 -7.70 3.20 0.63
CA SER A 277 -8.26 4.08 -0.39
C SER A 277 -8.12 5.53 0.08
N VAL A 278 -7.54 6.38 -0.77
CA VAL A 278 -7.27 7.79 -0.47
C VAL A 278 -7.98 8.67 -1.48
N SER A 279 -9.03 9.37 -1.04
CA SER A 279 -9.74 10.37 -1.84
C SER A 279 -9.18 11.77 -1.59
N ASP A 280 -8.89 12.51 -2.66
CA ASP A 280 -8.44 13.91 -2.57
C ASP A 280 -9.61 14.92 -2.70
N ASP A 281 -10.85 14.43 -2.85
CA ASP A 281 -12.05 15.22 -3.18
C ASP A 281 -12.63 16.03 -2.00
N SER A 282 -12.10 15.90 -0.79
CA SER A 282 -12.62 16.60 0.39
C SER A 282 -11.89 17.90 0.67
N GLN A 283 -12.65 19.00 0.74
CA GLN A 283 -12.11 20.32 1.11
C GLN A 283 -11.44 20.36 2.51
N ASP A 284 -11.69 19.36 3.38
CA ASP A 284 -11.32 19.39 4.80
C ASP A 284 -10.20 18.41 5.25
N ALA A 285 -9.72 17.50 4.38
CA ALA A 285 -8.50 16.66 4.51
C ALA A 285 -8.71 15.41 3.63
N PRO A 286 -7.65 14.79 3.05
CA PRO A 286 -7.84 13.57 2.25
C PRO A 286 -8.46 12.46 3.11
N GLN A 287 -9.62 11.94 2.69
CA GLN A 287 -10.28 10.84 3.38
C GLN A 287 -9.49 9.56 3.09
N ARG A 288 -8.96 8.94 4.14
CA ARG A 288 -8.28 7.64 4.08
C ARG A 288 -9.21 6.59 4.63
N ILE A 289 -9.45 5.50 3.91
CA ILE A 289 -10.30 4.40 4.38
C ILE A 289 -9.51 3.10 4.21
N PRO A 290 -9.28 2.32 5.28
CA PRO A 290 -8.58 1.05 5.15
C PRO A 290 -9.45 0.05 4.36
N ALA A 291 -8.83 -0.64 3.40
CA ALA A 291 -9.46 -1.61 2.51
C ALA A 291 -9.15 -3.04 2.95
N PHE A 292 -7.87 -3.36 3.17
CA PHE A 292 -7.42 -4.67 3.64
C PHE A 292 -6.04 -4.59 4.30
N LEU A 293 -5.65 -5.67 4.98
CA LEU A 293 -4.35 -5.81 5.65
C LEU A 293 -3.42 -6.76 4.89
N ILE A 294 -2.13 -6.50 4.95
CA ILE A 294 -1.08 -7.40 4.47
C ILE A 294 -0.13 -7.70 5.62
N GLU A 295 0.08 -8.98 5.87
CA GLU A 295 1.08 -9.50 6.80
C GLU A 295 2.19 -10.16 5.98
N TYR A 296 3.39 -9.60 6.05
CA TYR A 296 4.57 -10.17 5.40
C TYR A 296 5.23 -11.20 6.30
N LYS A 297 5.52 -12.38 5.74
CA LYS A 297 6.33 -13.41 6.40
C LYS A 297 7.49 -13.77 5.52
N ALA A 298 8.71 -13.63 6.02
CA ALA A 298 9.88 -13.96 5.22
C ALA A 298 9.82 -15.43 4.76
N PRO A 299 10.17 -15.73 3.49
CA PRO A 299 9.99 -17.07 2.93
C PRO A 299 10.73 -18.18 3.71
N HIS A 300 11.86 -17.88 4.35
CA HIS A 300 12.57 -18.84 5.20
C HIS A 300 11.84 -19.16 6.52
N LYS A 301 10.94 -18.28 6.98
CA LYS A 301 10.12 -18.49 8.18
C LYS A 301 8.82 -19.22 7.88
N LEU A 302 8.35 -19.14 6.63
CA LEU A 302 7.14 -19.80 6.16
C LEU A 302 7.34 -20.33 4.74
N SER A 303 7.97 -21.50 4.66
CA SER A 303 8.27 -22.13 3.37
C SER A 303 6.99 -22.58 2.65
N PRO A 304 6.99 -22.64 1.30
CA PRO A 304 5.87 -23.20 0.54
C PRO A 304 5.52 -24.64 0.98
N GLY A 305 6.51 -25.48 1.28
CA GLY A 305 6.28 -26.83 1.81
C GLY A 305 5.50 -26.83 3.14
N THR A 306 5.84 -25.93 4.07
CA THR A 306 5.10 -25.72 5.32
C THR A 306 3.66 -25.29 5.06
N ILE A 307 3.43 -24.39 4.10
CA ILE A 307 2.09 -23.96 3.71
C ILE A 307 1.28 -25.14 3.15
N TYR A 308 1.86 -25.97 2.27
CA TYR A 308 1.11 -27.08 1.66
C TYR A 308 0.69 -28.17 2.64
N GLU A 309 1.56 -28.50 3.60
CA GLU A 309 1.26 -29.49 4.63
C GLU A 309 0.34 -28.92 5.72
N GLY A 310 0.55 -27.65 6.12
CA GLY A 310 -0.16 -27.02 7.22
C GLY A 310 -1.50 -26.38 6.85
N LEU A 311 -1.65 -25.80 5.65
CA LEU A 311 -2.85 -25.05 5.27
C LEU A 311 -3.97 -26.00 4.81
N LYS A 312 -4.86 -26.31 5.74
CA LYS A 312 -6.08 -27.12 5.54
C LYS A 312 -7.24 -26.48 6.30
N GLU A 313 -8.44 -26.93 6.00
CA GLU A 313 -9.58 -26.64 6.86
C GLU A 313 -9.34 -27.21 8.25
N MET A 314 -9.57 -26.40 9.27
CA MET A 314 -9.25 -26.77 10.64
C MET A 314 -10.11 -26.09 11.69
N ASP A 315 -10.44 -26.83 12.75
CA ASP A 315 -10.98 -26.32 14.00
C ASP A 315 -9.82 -25.98 14.94
N ILE A 316 -9.71 -24.72 15.34
CA ILE A 316 -8.56 -24.23 16.09
C ILE A 316 -8.51 -24.79 17.50
N ASP A 317 -9.65 -25.14 18.11
CA ASP A 317 -9.65 -25.78 19.43
C ASP A 317 -8.94 -27.13 19.42
N THR A 318 -8.97 -27.83 18.28
CA THR A 318 -8.33 -29.14 18.12
C THR A 318 -6.82 -29.07 17.91
N ILE A 319 -6.29 -27.90 17.50
CA ILE A 319 -4.88 -27.72 17.11
C ILE A 319 -4.08 -26.98 18.17
N VAL A 320 -4.73 -26.09 18.92
CA VAL A 320 -4.08 -25.28 19.96
C VAL A 320 -3.60 -26.15 21.14
N GLN A 321 -4.19 -27.32 21.36
CA GLN A 321 -3.72 -28.27 22.36
C GLN A 321 -2.40 -28.90 21.90
N VAL A 322 -1.33 -28.73 22.68
CA VAL A 322 -0.04 -29.41 22.47
C VAL A 322 -0.07 -30.76 23.18
N ARG A 323 0.30 -31.81 22.47
CA ARG A 323 0.48 -33.18 23.00
C ARG A 323 1.92 -33.64 22.74
N ASP A 324 2.42 -34.53 23.59
CA ASP A 324 3.81 -35.01 23.53
C ASP A 324 4.09 -35.92 22.31
N ASP A 325 3.06 -36.47 21.66
CA ASP A 325 3.14 -37.47 20.59
C ASP A 325 2.65 -36.98 19.21
N GLU A 326 2.82 -35.68 18.92
CA GLU A 326 2.23 -35.07 17.72
C GLU A 326 3.00 -35.34 16.42
N ASP A 327 2.23 -35.72 15.37
CA ASP A 327 2.69 -35.71 13.99
C ASP A 327 3.12 -34.28 13.57
N MET A 328 4.20 -34.21 12.78
CA MET A 328 4.70 -33.00 12.12
C MET A 328 3.60 -32.25 11.37
N LYS A 329 2.63 -32.94 10.76
CA LYS A 329 1.48 -32.28 10.10
C LYS A 329 0.66 -31.43 11.06
N THR A 330 0.46 -31.90 12.29
CA THR A 330 -0.26 -31.14 13.33
C THR A 330 0.54 -29.92 13.74
N LYS A 331 1.87 -30.07 13.88
CA LYS A 331 2.77 -28.94 14.17
C LYS A 331 2.76 -27.89 13.05
N TYR A 332 2.80 -28.29 11.77
CA TYR A 332 2.67 -27.36 10.64
C TYR A 332 1.29 -26.67 10.58
N ARG A 333 0.21 -27.40 10.87
CA ARG A 333 -1.13 -26.81 10.98
C ARG A 333 -1.21 -25.77 12.10
N ARG A 334 -0.60 -26.05 13.25
CA ARG A 334 -0.52 -25.11 14.37
C ARG A 334 0.25 -23.84 14.00
N LEU A 335 1.39 -23.98 13.32
CA LEU A 335 2.16 -22.85 12.82
C LEU A 335 1.35 -22.00 11.84
N ILE A 336 0.70 -22.61 10.85
CA ILE A 336 -0.15 -21.89 9.88
C ILE A 336 -1.33 -21.20 10.57
N ALA A 337 -1.97 -21.87 11.54
CA ALA A 337 -3.04 -21.28 12.33
C ALA A 337 -2.56 -20.05 13.12
N ALA A 338 -1.37 -20.10 13.72
CA ALA A 338 -0.77 -18.97 14.42
C ALA A 338 -0.47 -17.82 13.44
N VAL A 339 0.11 -18.12 12.27
CA VAL A 339 0.39 -17.14 11.22
C VAL A 339 -0.88 -16.45 10.72
N ILE A 340 -1.99 -17.18 10.51
CA ILE A 340 -3.29 -16.61 10.07
C ILE A 340 -3.97 -15.84 11.22
N THR A 341 -3.83 -16.30 12.46
CA THR A 341 -4.40 -15.65 13.65
C THR A 341 -3.88 -14.22 13.81
N GLN A 342 -2.62 -13.96 13.45
CA GLN A 342 -2.03 -12.64 13.53
C GLN A 342 -2.79 -11.58 12.68
N PRO A 343 -2.86 -11.66 11.34
CA PRO A 343 -3.63 -10.72 10.53
C PRO A 343 -5.12 -10.80 10.82
N PHE A 344 -5.68 -11.98 11.15
CA PHE A 344 -7.08 -12.11 11.55
C PHE A 344 -7.43 -11.20 12.74
N SER A 345 -6.61 -11.20 13.79
CA SER A 345 -6.82 -10.34 14.96
C SER A 345 -6.89 -8.86 14.57
N TYR A 346 -6.01 -8.43 13.66
CA TYR A 346 -6.01 -7.07 13.16
C TYR A 346 -7.21 -6.77 12.26
N MET A 347 -7.62 -7.70 11.40
CA MET A 347 -8.83 -7.57 10.58
C MET A 347 -10.05 -7.32 11.45
N VAL A 348 -10.21 -8.06 12.56
CA VAL A 348 -11.32 -7.86 13.50
C VAL A 348 -11.22 -6.49 14.19
N LYS A 349 -10.05 -6.11 14.72
CA LYS A 349 -9.84 -4.79 15.37
C LYS A 349 -10.02 -3.61 14.42
N ALA A 350 -9.64 -3.76 13.15
CA ALA A 350 -9.81 -2.75 12.11
C ALA A 350 -11.23 -2.76 11.50
N GLY A 351 -12.01 -3.82 11.75
CA GLY A 351 -13.32 -4.05 11.13
C GLY A 351 -13.23 -4.37 9.64
N LEU A 352 -12.16 -5.01 9.18
CA LEU A 352 -11.92 -5.31 7.77
C LEU A 352 -12.41 -6.71 7.40
N GLU A 353 -13.00 -6.82 6.21
CA GLU A 353 -13.43 -8.11 5.64
C GLU A 353 -12.26 -8.86 5.02
N TYR A 354 -11.28 -8.17 4.45
CA TYR A 354 -10.22 -8.76 3.63
C TYR A 354 -8.83 -8.59 4.23
N GLY A 355 -7.96 -9.57 4.01
CA GLY A 355 -6.55 -9.54 4.39
C GLY A 355 -5.71 -10.50 3.57
N VAL A 356 -4.38 -10.41 3.66
CA VAL A 356 -3.43 -11.25 2.92
C VAL A 356 -2.24 -11.60 3.81
N VAL A 357 -1.82 -12.86 3.80
CA VAL A 357 -0.47 -13.25 4.22
C VAL A 357 0.38 -13.44 2.97
N CYS A 358 1.52 -12.77 2.90
CA CYS A 358 2.41 -12.82 1.73
C CYS A 358 3.81 -13.27 2.13
N THR A 359 4.34 -14.27 1.42
CA THR A 359 5.73 -14.74 1.56
C THR A 359 6.64 -14.33 0.40
N GLY A 360 6.09 -13.64 -0.59
CA GLY A 360 6.75 -13.36 -1.87
C GLY A 360 6.49 -14.46 -2.90
N GLU A 361 6.54 -15.72 -2.48
CA GLU A 361 6.24 -16.89 -3.32
C GLU A 361 4.74 -17.23 -3.31
N ALA A 362 4.12 -17.12 -2.14
CA ALA A 362 2.73 -17.50 -1.91
C ALA A 362 1.92 -16.35 -1.29
N TYR A 363 0.65 -16.31 -1.66
CA TYR A 363 -0.37 -15.39 -1.16
C TYR A 363 -1.50 -16.20 -0.55
N ILE A 364 -1.75 -16.01 0.74
CA ILE A 364 -2.93 -16.55 1.42
C ILE A 364 -3.93 -15.40 1.57
N PHE A 365 -4.90 -15.34 0.67
CA PHE A 365 -5.99 -14.37 0.75
C PHE A 365 -6.97 -14.79 1.84
N LEU A 366 -7.34 -13.85 2.70
CA LEU A 366 -8.20 -14.06 3.86
C LEU A 366 -9.49 -13.27 3.71
N ARG A 367 -10.60 -13.87 4.15
CA ARG A 367 -11.91 -13.21 4.27
C ARG A 367 -12.57 -13.52 5.61
N VAL A 368 -13.05 -12.49 6.30
CA VAL A 368 -13.85 -12.60 7.53
C VAL A 368 -15.24 -12.05 7.25
N GLY A 369 -16.25 -12.92 7.31
CA GLY A 369 -17.65 -12.57 7.09
C GLY A 369 -18.30 -11.84 8.27
N GLU A 370 -19.64 -11.86 8.31
CA GLU A 370 -20.40 -11.30 9.44
C GLU A 370 -20.23 -12.11 10.73
N ASP A 371 -20.05 -13.43 10.62
CA ASP A 371 -19.60 -14.28 11.72
C ASP A 371 -18.08 -14.13 11.88
N PRO A 372 -17.59 -13.51 12.98
CA PRO A 372 -16.16 -13.32 13.18
C PRO A 372 -15.43 -14.62 13.54
N ARG A 373 -16.13 -15.71 13.88
CA ARG A 373 -15.52 -16.97 14.34
C ARG A 373 -14.84 -17.76 13.22
N THR A 374 -15.17 -17.47 11.96
CA THR A 374 -14.60 -18.16 10.80
C THR A 374 -13.79 -17.19 9.95
N VAL A 375 -12.57 -17.61 9.61
CA VAL A 375 -11.77 -17.00 8.55
C VAL A 375 -11.70 -17.95 7.36
N TYR A 376 -12.01 -17.43 6.18
CA TYR A 376 -11.89 -18.13 4.92
C TYR A 376 -10.54 -17.84 4.28
N TYR A 377 -9.91 -18.84 3.68
CA TYR A 377 -8.62 -18.70 3.01
C TYR A 377 -8.64 -19.17 1.56
N PHE A 378 -7.88 -18.49 0.70
CA PHE A 378 -7.54 -18.96 -0.65
C PHE A 378 -6.02 -18.88 -0.83
N LEU A 379 -5.39 -19.99 -1.24
CA LEU A 379 -3.96 -20.04 -1.52
C LEU A 379 -3.71 -19.81 -3.00
N SER A 380 -2.81 -18.87 -3.28
CA SER A 380 -2.26 -18.61 -4.60
C SER A 380 -0.74 -18.65 -4.55
N VAL A 381 -0.14 -19.19 -5.60
CA VAL A 381 1.30 -19.27 -5.80
C VAL A 381 1.57 -18.81 -7.23
N PRO A 382 1.68 -17.49 -7.50
CA PRO A 382 1.61 -16.95 -8.86
C PRO A 382 2.57 -17.60 -9.85
N ASN A 383 3.81 -17.88 -9.45
CA ASN A 383 4.80 -18.53 -10.32
C ASN A 383 4.39 -19.98 -10.69
N GLY A 384 3.71 -20.69 -9.78
CA GLY A 384 3.16 -22.02 -10.04
C GLY A 384 1.80 -22.02 -10.74
N ASP A 385 0.93 -21.06 -10.42
CA ASP A 385 -0.42 -20.93 -10.98
C ASP A 385 -0.40 -20.51 -12.45
N VAL A 386 0.52 -19.60 -12.80
CA VAL A 386 0.77 -19.20 -14.19
C VAL A 386 1.48 -20.34 -14.94
N GLY A 387 2.50 -20.95 -14.34
CA GLY A 387 3.35 -21.94 -15.00
C GLY A 387 4.52 -21.29 -15.77
N PRO A 388 5.10 -21.97 -16.77
CA PRO A 388 6.34 -21.50 -17.43
C PRO A 388 6.16 -20.23 -18.26
N ASP A 389 4.93 -19.94 -18.72
CA ASP A 389 4.60 -18.74 -19.46
C ASP A 389 3.14 -18.36 -19.19
N THR A 390 2.82 -17.06 -19.35
CA THR A 390 1.45 -16.57 -19.18
C THR A 390 0.52 -17.02 -20.30
N GLY A 391 1.04 -17.59 -21.40
CA GLY A 391 0.27 -17.94 -22.59
C GLY A 391 -0.28 -16.71 -23.33
N TRP A 392 0.17 -15.51 -22.94
CA TRP A 392 -0.25 -14.28 -23.58
C TRP A 392 0.63 -14.00 -24.80
N THR A 393 0.01 -13.75 -25.94
CA THR A 393 0.68 -13.38 -27.18
C THR A 393 0.07 -12.10 -27.74
N PRO A 394 0.90 -11.12 -28.16
CA PRO A 394 0.40 -9.85 -28.69
C PRO A 394 -0.60 -10.05 -29.84
N GLY A 395 -1.78 -9.44 -29.72
CA GLY A 395 -2.79 -9.42 -30.79
C GLY A 395 -3.58 -10.72 -31.01
N LEU A 396 -3.27 -11.81 -30.29
CA LEU A 396 -4.00 -13.07 -30.35
C LEU A 396 -4.98 -13.19 -29.17
N ASN A 397 -6.21 -13.60 -29.44
CA ASN A 397 -7.24 -13.82 -28.42
C ASN A 397 -7.25 -15.30 -28.01
N GLN A 398 -6.21 -15.72 -27.30
CA GLN A 398 -6.04 -17.09 -26.79
C GLN A 398 -6.21 -17.15 -25.27
N THR A 399 -6.40 -18.36 -24.75
CA THR A 399 -6.40 -18.61 -23.31
C THR A 399 -5.06 -18.18 -22.71
N ASN A 400 -5.09 -17.28 -21.75
CA ASN A 400 -3.92 -16.76 -21.04
C ASN A 400 -4.15 -16.83 -19.53
N ARG A 401 -3.09 -16.68 -18.75
CA ARG A 401 -3.09 -16.78 -17.28
C ARG A 401 -2.73 -15.46 -16.61
N LEU A 402 -2.99 -14.34 -17.28
CA LEU A 402 -2.60 -13.01 -16.78
C LEU A 402 -3.29 -12.66 -15.45
N HIS A 403 -4.52 -13.15 -15.22
CA HIS A 403 -5.26 -12.94 -13.98
C HIS A 403 -4.66 -13.69 -12.79
N LEU A 404 -3.84 -14.72 -13.03
CA LEU A 404 -3.15 -15.53 -12.01
C LEU A 404 -1.77 -14.96 -11.64
N THR A 405 -1.30 -13.94 -12.36
CA THR A 405 -0.05 -13.25 -11.99
C THR A 405 -0.21 -12.54 -10.64
N ALA A 406 0.89 -12.31 -9.91
CA ALA A 406 0.85 -11.63 -8.62
C ALA A 406 0.17 -10.25 -8.71
N VAL A 407 0.53 -9.46 -9.74
CA VAL A 407 -0.09 -8.16 -10.02
C VAL A 407 -1.56 -8.33 -10.40
N GLY A 408 -1.91 -9.33 -11.22
CA GLY A 408 -3.29 -9.58 -11.63
C GLY A 408 -4.22 -9.89 -10.45
N GLN A 409 -3.84 -10.84 -9.60
CA GLN A 409 -4.65 -11.21 -8.44
C GLN A 409 -4.72 -10.09 -7.40
N MET A 410 -3.60 -9.43 -7.11
CA MET A 410 -3.58 -8.32 -6.14
C MET A 410 -4.35 -7.11 -6.66
N LEU A 411 -4.34 -6.83 -7.96
CA LEU A 411 -5.14 -5.76 -8.56
C LEU A 411 -6.63 -6.00 -8.34
N ALA A 412 -7.13 -7.16 -8.77
CA ALA A 412 -8.56 -7.46 -8.66
C ALA A 412 -9.00 -7.64 -7.19
N PHE A 413 -8.15 -8.20 -6.33
CA PHE A 413 -8.39 -8.24 -4.88
C PHE A 413 -8.46 -6.85 -4.26
N THR A 414 -7.55 -5.94 -4.63
CA THR A 414 -7.52 -4.56 -4.14
C THR A 414 -8.79 -3.81 -4.56
N LEU A 415 -9.19 -3.93 -5.82
CA LEU A 415 -10.42 -3.34 -6.34
C LEU A 415 -11.67 -3.90 -5.63
N LEU A 416 -11.69 -5.19 -5.33
CA LEU A 416 -12.75 -5.83 -4.53
C LEU A 416 -12.79 -5.26 -3.11
N ALA A 417 -11.65 -5.20 -2.41
CA ALA A 417 -11.56 -4.73 -1.04
C ALA A 417 -11.94 -3.23 -0.91
N MET A 418 -11.60 -2.41 -1.91
CA MET A 418 -11.97 -0.99 -1.94
C MET A 418 -13.47 -0.72 -2.06
N ARG A 419 -14.27 -1.69 -2.53
CA ARG A 419 -15.74 -1.60 -2.53
C ARG A 419 -16.32 -1.75 -1.11
N GLY A 420 -15.59 -2.44 -0.23
CA GLY A 420 -15.96 -2.62 1.16
C GLY A 420 -15.80 -1.35 2.00
N ARG A 421 -16.44 -1.32 3.17
CA ARG A 421 -16.16 -0.33 4.22
C ARG A 421 -15.80 -1.04 5.51
N PRO A 422 -14.95 -0.43 6.35
CA PRO A 422 -14.71 -0.94 7.69
C PRO A 422 -16.02 -1.06 8.47
N ARG A 423 -16.21 -2.20 9.13
CA ARG A 423 -17.34 -2.45 10.01
C ARG A 423 -17.33 -1.49 11.21
N ALA A 424 -18.53 -1.18 11.69
CA ALA A 424 -18.79 -0.31 12.83
C ALA A 424 -18.07 -0.80 14.11
N GLN A 425 -17.74 0.10 15.04
CA GLN A 425 -17.17 -0.23 16.35
C GLN A 425 -18.05 -1.22 17.11
N GLN A 426 -19.37 -1.08 17.05
CA GLN A 426 -20.30 -2.03 17.68
C GLN A 426 -20.14 -3.48 17.18
N TRP A 427 -19.81 -3.67 15.89
CA TRP A 427 -19.52 -5.01 15.37
C TRP A 427 -18.20 -5.53 15.95
N ARG A 428 -17.18 -4.68 16.04
CA ARG A 428 -15.84 -5.04 16.55
C ARG A 428 -15.90 -5.44 18.02
N ASP A 429 -16.59 -4.67 18.85
CA ASP A 429 -16.81 -4.98 20.27
C ASP A 429 -17.47 -6.36 20.42
N ARG A 430 -18.56 -6.59 19.68
CA ARG A 430 -19.28 -7.88 19.71
C ARG A 430 -18.44 -9.03 19.17
N ALA A 431 -17.60 -8.78 18.17
CA ALA A 431 -16.70 -9.79 17.63
C ALA A 431 -15.63 -10.15 18.65
N LEU A 432 -14.93 -9.17 19.21
CA LEU A 432 -13.88 -9.39 20.22
C LEU A 432 -14.42 -10.06 21.49
N ALA A 433 -15.65 -9.77 21.90
CA ALA A 433 -16.29 -10.44 23.04
C ALA A 433 -16.61 -11.92 22.78
N GLN A 434 -16.71 -12.36 21.52
CA GLN A 434 -17.01 -13.74 21.16
C GLN A 434 -15.76 -14.59 20.92
N LEU A 435 -14.65 -13.95 20.53
CA LEU A 435 -13.44 -14.65 20.10
C LEU A 435 -12.61 -15.10 21.30
N LYS A 436 -12.10 -16.33 21.21
CA LYS A 436 -11.12 -16.84 22.17
C LYS A 436 -9.76 -16.20 21.92
N THR A 437 -8.91 -16.26 22.93
CA THR A 437 -7.51 -15.81 22.82
C THR A 437 -6.61 -16.97 22.42
N TRP A 438 -5.58 -16.70 21.62
CA TRP A 438 -4.49 -17.64 21.37
C TRP A 438 -3.61 -17.79 22.62
N GLN A 439 -3.37 -19.03 23.04
CA GLN A 439 -2.71 -19.35 24.33
C GLN A 439 -1.47 -20.26 24.17
N VAL A 440 -0.98 -20.49 22.95
CA VAL A 440 0.25 -21.29 22.74
C VAL A 440 1.46 -20.36 22.76
N GLU A 441 2.44 -20.64 23.61
CA GLU A 441 3.69 -19.88 23.65
C GLU A 441 4.62 -20.24 22.49
N TYR A 442 5.34 -19.25 21.97
CA TYR A 442 6.17 -19.36 20.78
C TYR A 442 7.26 -20.44 20.84
N ASN A 443 7.91 -20.63 22.00
CA ASN A 443 8.98 -21.62 22.14
C ASN A 443 8.45 -23.04 21.90
N GLU A 444 7.17 -23.30 22.19
CA GLU A 444 6.50 -24.57 21.93
C GLU A 444 6.17 -24.78 20.43
N LEU A 445 6.20 -23.72 19.62
CA LEU A 445 5.88 -23.76 18.19
C LEU A 445 7.11 -24.06 17.30
N LEU A 446 8.33 -23.73 17.75
CA LEU A 446 9.52 -23.71 16.89
C LEU A 446 10.65 -24.66 17.26
N GLU A 447 10.77 -25.14 18.49
CA GLU A 447 11.98 -25.89 18.89
C GLU A 447 12.18 -27.23 18.15
N GLU A 448 11.25 -27.66 17.27
CA GLU A 448 11.30 -28.98 16.63
C GLU A 448 10.80 -29.06 15.17
N LEU A 449 10.60 -27.97 14.44
CA LEU A 449 10.07 -28.04 13.06
C LEU A 449 11.17 -28.02 11.99
N PRO A 450 11.54 -29.17 11.39
CA PRO A 450 12.38 -29.17 10.20
C PRO A 450 11.61 -28.51 9.05
N THR A 451 12.31 -27.71 8.24
CA THR A 451 11.77 -27.25 6.96
C THR A 451 11.59 -28.47 6.06
N PRO A 452 10.38 -28.78 5.59
CA PRO A 452 10.20 -29.91 4.68
C PRO A 452 10.99 -29.63 3.38
N GLU A 453 11.76 -30.61 2.91
CA GLU A 453 12.60 -30.54 1.69
C GLU A 453 11.80 -30.43 0.38
N ARG A 454 10.55 -29.95 0.42
CA ARG A 454 9.75 -29.78 -0.79
C ARG A 454 10.11 -28.47 -1.47
N ASP A 455 10.69 -28.61 -2.65
CA ASP A 455 10.87 -27.51 -3.59
C ASP A 455 9.51 -26.95 -4.03
N THR A 456 9.50 -25.66 -4.38
CA THR A 456 8.32 -24.98 -4.93
C THR A 456 7.81 -25.61 -6.23
N SER A 457 8.66 -26.37 -6.92
CA SER A 457 8.37 -27.14 -8.13
C SER A 457 7.37 -28.30 -7.92
N ASP A 458 7.17 -28.76 -6.67
CA ASP A 458 6.19 -29.80 -6.34
C ASP A 458 4.75 -29.27 -6.26
N TYR A 459 4.58 -27.94 -6.27
CA TYR A 459 3.26 -27.33 -6.25
C TYR A 459 2.46 -27.67 -7.51
N ARG A 460 1.20 -28.06 -7.31
CA ARG A 460 0.24 -28.22 -8.40
C ARG A 460 -0.99 -27.36 -8.10
N PRO A 461 -1.34 -26.43 -9.00
CA PRO A 461 -2.58 -25.67 -8.88
C PRO A 461 -3.76 -26.61 -8.74
N ARG A 462 -4.72 -26.21 -7.90
CA ARG A 462 -5.96 -26.96 -7.68
C ARG A 462 -6.76 -27.01 -8.98
N SER A 463 -6.62 -28.14 -9.68
CA SER A 463 -7.19 -28.33 -11.01
C SER A 463 -8.72 -28.40 -10.97
N ASP A 464 -9.33 -28.62 -9.81
CA ASP A 464 -10.76 -28.72 -9.59
C ASP A 464 -11.48 -27.36 -9.54
N ILE A 465 -10.75 -26.26 -9.34
CA ILE A 465 -11.33 -24.92 -9.26
C ILE A 465 -11.33 -24.27 -10.66
N PRO A 466 -12.51 -23.88 -11.21
CA PRO A 466 -12.63 -23.29 -12.56
C PRO A 466 -11.75 -22.05 -12.78
N TYR A 467 -11.55 -21.25 -11.73
CA TYR A 467 -10.74 -20.02 -11.74
C TYR A 467 -9.29 -20.22 -12.27
N PHE A 468 -8.70 -21.42 -12.09
CA PHE A 468 -7.37 -21.74 -12.62
C PHE A 468 -7.38 -22.20 -14.09
N ARG A 469 -8.55 -22.56 -14.64
CA ARG A 469 -8.71 -23.06 -16.00
C ARG A 469 -9.16 -21.98 -16.97
N ASP A 470 -10.16 -21.21 -16.57
CA ASP A 470 -10.82 -20.24 -17.44
C ASP A 470 -10.19 -18.85 -17.28
N THR A 471 -9.95 -18.16 -18.40
CA THR A 471 -9.39 -16.81 -18.39
C THR A 471 -10.48 -15.76 -18.50
N PRO A 472 -10.57 -14.82 -17.54
CA PRO A 472 -11.47 -13.68 -17.65
C PRO A 472 -10.89 -12.57 -18.55
N ILE A 473 -9.59 -12.62 -18.89
CA ILE A 473 -8.91 -11.61 -19.69
C ILE A 473 -8.97 -12.00 -21.18
N GLN A 474 -10.03 -11.57 -21.87
CA GLN A 474 -10.22 -11.78 -23.31
C GLN A 474 -10.18 -10.46 -24.10
N LEU A 475 -9.27 -10.35 -25.07
CA LEU A 475 -9.03 -9.11 -25.84
C LEU A 475 -10.06 -8.89 -26.97
N ARG A 476 -10.89 -9.88 -27.30
CA ARG A 476 -11.99 -9.74 -28.26
C ARG A 476 -13.24 -10.47 -27.76
N ARG A 477 -14.39 -9.78 -27.75
CA ARG A 477 -15.71 -10.42 -27.54
C ARG A 477 -15.93 -11.46 -28.63
N ARG A 478 -16.08 -12.72 -28.23
CA ARG A 478 -16.69 -13.75 -29.07
C ARG A 478 -18.15 -13.32 -29.26
N LYS A 479 -18.52 -12.81 -30.44
CA LYS A 479 -19.95 -12.75 -30.80
C LYS A 479 -20.44 -14.20 -30.69
N PRO A 480 -21.53 -14.50 -29.97
CA PRO A 480 -22.08 -15.85 -30.02
C PRO A 480 -22.44 -16.11 -31.47
N SER A 481 -21.74 -17.03 -32.13
CA SER A 481 -22.16 -17.49 -33.44
C SER A 481 -23.46 -18.28 -33.21
N PRO A 482 -24.52 -18.05 -34.00
CA PRO A 482 -25.76 -18.83 -33.84
C PRO A 482 -25.61 -20.30 -34.21
N ASN A 483 -24.45 -20.71 -34.75
CA ASN A 483 -24.20 -22.06 -35.21
C ASN A 483 -22.88 -22.56 -34.63
N CYS A 484 -22.97 -23.34 -33.55
CA CYS A 484 -22.20 -24.56 -33.32
C CYS A 484 -22.67 -25.18 -32.01
N SER A 485 -23.64 -26.09 -32.11
CA SER A 485 -23.96 -27.00 -31.01
C SER A 485 -22.75 -27.91 -30.74
N PRO A 486 -22.48 -28.25 -29.48
CA PRO A 486 -21.33 -29.09 -29.13
C PRO A 486 -21.57 -30.52 -29.62
N ARG A 487 -20.82 -30.97 -30.63
CA ARG A 487 -20.77 -32.38 -31.01
C ARG A 487 -20.09 -33.15 -29.87
N LYS A 488 -20.89 -33.96 -29.16
CA LYS A 488 -20.38 -35.07 -28.35
C LYS A 488 -19.73 -36.07 -29.30
N GLU A 489 -18.43 -36.29 -29.13
CA GLU A 489 -17.77 -37.48 -29.67
C GLU A 489 -18.33 -38.70 -28.94
N ARG A 490 -19.03 -39.56 -29.69
CA ARG A 490 -19.30 -40.94 -29.27
C ARG A 490 -18.75 -41.86 -30.35
N SER A 491 -17.96 -42.80 -29.85
CA SER A 491 -17.29 -43.91 -30.50
C SER A 491 -18.17 -44.67 -31.51
N SER A 492 -17.51 -45.03 -32.62
CA SER A 492 -17.96 -45.95 -33.66
C SER A 492 -18.42 -47.31 -33.12
N SER A 493 -19.55 -47.81 -33.62
CA SER A 493 -19.84 -49.24 -33.76
C SER A 493 -20.93 -49.44 -34.81
N ASP A 494 -20.66 -50.34 -35.75
CA ASP A 494 -21.49 -50.76 -36.88
C ASP A 494 -22.89 -51.26 -36.50
N SER A 495 -23.87 -50.93 -37.34
CA SER A 495 -24.83 -51.91 -37.88
C SER A 495 -25.78 -51.25 -38.89
N GLU A 496 -25.95 -51.91 -40.03
CA GLU A 496 -26.77 -51.52 -41.18
C GLU A 496 -28.28 -51.49 -40.91
N SER A 497 -29.02 -50.64 -41.63
CA SER A 497 -30.32 -50.94 -42.26
C SER A 497 -30.86 -49.72 -43.04
N ASP A 498 -31.17 -49.95 -44.31
CA ASP A 498 -31.98 -49.14 -45.26
C ASP A 498 -33.50 -49.51 -45.08
N PRO A 499 -34.51 -49.02 -45.85
CA PRO A 499 -34.88 -47.70 -46.41
C PRO A 499 -36.32 -47.25 -45.97
N ASP A 500 -36.84 -46.19 -46.62
CA ASP A 500 -38.28 -45.83 -46.84
C ASP A 500 -39.05 -44.89 -45.87
N THR A 501 -39.22 -43.62 -46.30
CA THR A 501 -40.50 -42.99 -46.75
C THR A 501 -40.50 -41.45 -46.54
N PRO A 502 -40.97 -40.65 -47.52
CA PRO A 502 -40.85 -39.18 -47.50
C PRO A 502 -42.14 -38.43 -47.08
N SER A 503 -41.93 -37.15 -46.74
CA SER A 503 -42.86 -36.00 -46.87
C SER A 503 -44.07 -35.87 -45.93
N ARG A 504 -44.16 -34.73 -45.22
CA ARG A 504 -45.18 -33.70 -45.52
C ARG A 504 -44.93 -32.34 -44.82
N SER A 505 -45.09 -31.29 -45.61
CA SER A 505 -45.18 -29.89 -45.23
C SER A 505 -46.56 -29.55 -44.63
N THR A 506 -46.61 -28.54 -43.75
CA THR A 506 -47.66 -27.49 -43.68
C THR A 506 -47.27 -26.48 -42.59
N GLN A 507 -46.83 -25.29 -42.97
CA GLN A 507 -47.62 -24.05 -43.02
C GLN A 507 -47.89 -23.38 -41.66
N ARG A 508 -47.25 -22.21 -41.52
CA ARG A 508 -47.63 -21.05 -40.68
C ARG A 508 -49.14 -20.78 -40.71
N PRO A 509 -49.69 -20.19 -39.64
CA PRO A 509 -50.03 -18.77 -39.75
C PRO A 509 -49.81 -17.93 -38.47
N MET A 510 -49.44 -16.66 -38.66
CA MET A 510 -49.66 -15.57 -37.71
C MET A 510 -51.17 -15.28 -37.64
N PRO A 511 -51.73 -14.71 -36.55
CA PRO A 511 -51.97 -13.26 -36.60
C PRO A 511 -52.04 -12.48 -35.26
N ARG A 512 -51.77 -11.17 -35.41
CA ARG A 512 -52.41 -9.95 -34.85
C ARG A 512 -52.70 -9.79 -33.34
N ASN A 513 -52.17 -8.68 -32.82
CA ASN A 513 -52.59 -7.87 -31.67
C ASN A 513 -54.13 -7.74 -31.49
N PRO A 514 -54.55 -7.51 -30.23
CA PRO A 514 -55.20 -6.24 -29.93
C PRO A 514 -54.76 -5.56 -28.61
N LYS A 515 -54.89 -4.23 -28.61
CA LYS A 515 -54.69 -3.32 -27.47
C LYS A 515 -55.77 -3.52 -26.40
N THR A 516 -55.41 -3.45 -25.12
CA THR A 516 -56.31 -2.99 -24.04
C THR A 516 -55.53 -2.27 -22.94
N LYS A 517 -56.16 -1.20 -22.44
CA LYS A 517 -55.70 -0.24 -21.42
C LYS A 517 -55.80 -0.85 -20.02
N THR A 518 -54.81 -0.61 -19.15
CA THR A 518 -55.04 -0.44 -17.70
C THR A 518 -53.88 0.25 -16.98
N LYS A 519 -54.19 1.45 -16.47
CA LYS A 519 -53.84 2.06 -15.16
C LYS A 519 -52.38 2.05 -14.66
N ASN A 520 -51.78 3.24 -14.73
CA ASN A 520 -50.60 3.67 -13.98
C ASN A 520 -50.85 3.68 -12.46
N PRO A 521 -49.91 3.22 -11.63
CA PRO A 521 -49.64 3.80 -10.33
C PRO A 521 -48.44 4.77 -10.44
N THR A 522 -48.70 6.04 -10.18
CA THR A 522 -47.71 7.10 -10.00
C THR A 522 -46.79 6.78 -8.82
N LYS A 523 -45.60 6.26 -9.09
CA LYS A 523 -44.51 6.28 -8.12
C LYS A 523 -43.98 7.71 -8.01
N ARG A 524 -44.32 8.35 -6.88
CA ARG A 524 -43.70 9.57 -6.37
C ARG A 524 -42.18 9.40 -6.35
N SER A 525 -41.50 10.08 -7.25
CA SER A 525 -40.08 10.42 -7.12
C SER A 525 -39.95 11.42 -5.99
N VAL A 526 -39.74 10.94 -4.76
CA VAL A 526 -39.34 11.79 -3.64
C VAL A 526 -37.90 12.21 -3.90
N GLY A 527 -37.69 13.52 -4.02
CA GLY A 527 -36.41 14.13 -4.36
C GLY A 527 -35.30 13.73 -3.38
N ARG A 528 -34.28 13.04 -3.90
CA ARG A 528 -33.00 12.80 -3.21
C ARG A 528 -32.03 13.97 -3.30
N ALA A 529 -32.29 14.96 -4.17
CA ALA A 529 -31.39 16.10 -4.35
C ALA A 529 -31.46 17.14 -3.21
N ALA A 530 -32.56 17.20 -2.44
CA ALA A 530 -32.69 18.14 -1.31
C ALA A 530 -32.24 17.54 0.05
N ALA A 531 -32.05 16.21 0.13
CA ALA A 531 -31.64 15.54 1.37
C ALA A 531 -30.13 15.66 1.63
N SER A 532 -29.29 15.69 0.59
CA SER A 532 -27.83 15.82 0.73
C SER A 532 -27.41 17.17 1.29
N ASP A 533 -28.08 18.25 0.89
CA ASP A 533 -27.75 19.60 1.38
C ASP A 533 -28.19 19.81 2.84
N ALA A 534 -29.28 19.16 3.26
CA ALA A 534 -29.77 19.20 4.63
C ALA A 534 -28.92 18.34 5.60
N GLU A 535 -28.42 17.18 5.17
CA GLU A 535 -27.47 16.38 5.97
C GLU A 535 -26.06 17.01 6.02
N GLY A 536 -25.63 17.70 4.96
CA GLY A 536 -24.38 18.45 4.92
C GLY A 536 -24.35 19.64 5.89
N GLN A 537 -25.43 20.40 6.00
CA GLN A 537 -25.56 21.49 6.98
C GLN A 537 -25.60 20.98 8.43
N LYS A 538 -26.27 19.83 8.69
CA LYS A 538 -26.37 19.22 10.04
C LYS A 538 -25.05 18.70 10.61
N ARG A 539 -23.98 18.61 9.82
CA ARG A 539 -22.66 18.11 10.24
C ARG A 539 -21.56 19.18 10.26
N SER A 540 -21.94 20.44 10.10
CA SER A 540 -21.00 21.56 10.20
C SER A 540 -20.61 21.82 11.66
N TYR A 541 -19.36 22.22 11.88
CA TYR A 541 -18.88 22.50 13.24
C TYR A 541 -19.57 23.74 13.83
N CYS A 542 -19.79 23.72 15.15
CA CYS A 542 -20.20 24.91 15.89
C CYS A 542 -19.10 25.97 15.86
N THR A 543 -19.50 27.23 15.84
CA THR A 543 -18.58 28.38 15.83
C THR A 543 -17.78 28.48 17.13
N GLN A 544 -16.60 29.08 17.04
CA GLN A 544 -15.75 29.39 18.20
C GLN A 544 -16.54 30.19 19.25
N GLY A 545 -17.27 31.21 18.79
CA GLY A 545 -18.11 32.05 19.64
C GLY A 545 -19.20 31.27 20.38
N CYS A 546 -19.89 30.36 19.69
CA CYS A 546 -20.93 29.53 20.30
C CYS A 546 -20.37 28.60 21.38
N LEU A 547 -19.26 27.90 21.10
CA LEU A 547 -18.65 26.99 22.06
C LEU A 547 -18.03 27.73 23.25
N ARG A 548 -17.56 28.96 23.06
CA ARG A 548 -17.14 29.82 24.17
C ARG A 548 -18.33 30.25 25.04
N GLY A 549 -19.46 30.58 24.41
CA GLY A 549 -20.72 30.86 25.10
C GLY A 549 -21.16 29.70 26.00
N LEU A 550 -21.01 28.46 25.53
CA LEU A 550 -21.29 27.25 26.33
C LEU A 550 -20.41 27.15 27.59
N LEU A 551 -19.13 27.52 27.50
CA LEU A 551 -18.19 27.46 28.63
C LEU A 551 -18.46 28.53 29.70
N ASP A 552 -18.76 29.75 29.27
CA ASP A 552 -18.88 30.90 30.16
C ASP A 552 -20.34 31.20 30.56
N GLY A 553 -21.31 30.38 30.11
CA GLY A 553 -22.75 30.61 30.33
C GLY A 553 -23.29 31.82 29.55
N GLY A 554 -22.65 32.14 28.43
CA GLY A 554 -22.94 33.28 27.56
C GLY A 554 -24.14 33.07 26.61
N PRO A 555 -24.41 34.06 25.73
CA PRO A 555 -25.44 33.94 24.72
C PRO A 555 -25.03 33.01 23.57
N LEU A 556 -26.02 32.48 22.85
CA LEU A 556 -25.79 31.73 21.62
C LEU A 556 -25.26 32.64 20.51
N ASP A 557 -24.30 32.14 19.73
CA ASP A 557 -23.82 32.81 18.52
C ASP A 557 -24.79 32.56 17.34
N ARG A 558 -25.40 33.63 16.84
CA ARG A 558 -26.37 33.60 15.73
C ARG A 558 -25.77 33.13 14.40
N ALA A 559 -24.43 33.19 14.26
CA ALA A 559 -23.74 32.67 13.09
C ALA A 559 -23.50 31.14 13.16
N CYS A 560 -23.75 30.51 14.31
CA CYS A 560 -23.58 29.07 14.46
C CYS A 560 -24.56 28.31 13.54
N PRO A 561 -24.09 27.38 12.71
CA PRO A 561 -24.97 26.63 11.82
C PRO A 561 -25.94 25.71 12.59
N ASN A 562 -25.58 25.33 13.82
CA ASN A 562 -26.38 24.48 14.71
C ASN A 562 -27.19 25.30 15.73
N PHE A 563 -27.33 26.62 15.55
CA PHE A 563 -27.98 27.53 16.52
C PHE A 563 -29.34 27.04 17.02
N GLN A 564 -30.17 26.52 16.11
CA GLN A 564 -31.54 26.07 16.41
C GLN A 564 -31.58 24.84 17.34
N ASP A 565 -30.54 23.99 17.30
CA ASP A 565 -30.47 22.77 18.11
C ASP A 565 -30.01 23.07 19.55
N HIS A 566 -29.32 24.19 19.77
CA HIS A 566 -28.73 24.54 21.07
C HIS A 566 -29.71 25.23 22.01
N GLY A 567 -30.71 25.96 21.48
CA GLY A 567 -31.66 26.77 22.25
C GLY A 567 -32.17 28.00 21.49
N THR A 568 -32.75 28.95 22.23
CA THR A 568 -33.37 30.18 21.67
C THR A 568 -32.49 31.43 21.82
N LEU A 569 -31.99 31.67 23.04
CA LEU A 569 -31.14 32.84 23.36
C LEU A 569 -29.88 32.46 24.15
N LYS A 570 -29.93 31.38 24.91
CA LYS A 570 -28.84 30.86 25.74
C LYS A 570 -28.73 29.35 25.52
N HIS A 571 -27.56 28.82 25.85
CA HIS A 571 -27.32 27.38 25.87
C HIS A 571 -28.24 26.69 26.88
N GLN A 572 -28.86 25.58 26.49
CA GLN A 572 -29.71 24.76 27.37
C GLN A 572 -28.91 23.95 28.40
N ILE A 573 -27.64 23.69 28.11
CA ILE A 573 -26.74 22.90 28.92
C ILE A 573 -25.48 23.72 29.21
N ASP A 574 -24.74 23.34 30.26
CA ASP A 574 -23.43 23.88 30.57
C ASP A 574 -22.31 22.91 30.14
N ARG A 575 -21.05 23.32 30.39
CA ARG A 575 -19.86 22.50 30.11
C ARG A 575 -19.93 21.11 30.77
N ALA A 576 -20.33 21.04 32.04
CA ALA A 576 -20.32 19.79 32.80
C ALA A 576 -21.35 18.82 32.24
N THR A 577 -22.57 19.31 31.98
CA THR A 577 -23.66 18.55 31.37
C THR A 577 -23.29 18.10 29.95
N PHE A 578 -22.62 18.95 29.17
CA PHE A 578 -22.11 18.56 27.84
C PHE A 578 -21.16 17.36 27.91
N LEU A 579 -20.18 17.39 28.83
CA LEU A 579 -19.21 16.29 28.97
C LEU A 579 -19.89 15.01 29.47
N GLN A 580 -20.83 15.11 30.40
CA GLN A 580 -21.60 13.96 30.89
C GLN A 580 -22.41 13.32 29.76
N LEU A 581 -23.18 14.12 29.01
CA LEU A 581 -23.99 13.60 27.90
C LEU A 581 -23.13 13.03 26.77
N MET A 582 -21.96 13.62 26.49
CA MET A 582 -21.00 13.07 25.54
C MET A 582 -20.45 11.73 26.01
N GLN A 583 -20.12 11.60 27.30
CA GLN A 583 -19.66 10.34 27.87
C GLN A 583 -20.74 9.27 27.78
N GLU A 584 -21.99 9.59 28.10
CA GLU A 584 -23.14 8.68 27.96
C GLU A 584 -23.38 8.27 26.50
N GLN A 585 -23.31 9.22 25.55
CA GLN A 585 -23.46 8.93 24.12
C GLN A 585 -22.38 7.95 23.64
N LEU A 586 -21.10 8.25 23.93
CA LEU A 586 -19.99 7.41 23.52
C LEU A 586 -19.93 6.08 24.29
N ALA A 587 -20.47 6.03 25.51
CA ALA A 587 -20.64 4.80 26.25
C ALA A 587 -21.62 3.85 25.56
N ASN A 588 -22.67 4.38 24.92
CA ASN A 588 -23.72 3.62 24.26
C ASN A 588 -23.32 3.23 22.82
N ASP A 589 -22.91 4.22 22.03
CA ASP A 589 -22.64 4.09 20.60
C ASP A 589 -21.47 5.00 20.18
N MET A 590 -20.38 4.39 19.71
CA MET A 590 -19.20 5.11 19.20
C MET A 590 -19.22 5.34 17.68
N ASP A 591 -20.28 4.90 17.00
CA ASP A 591 -20.44 5.05 15.55
C ASP A 591 -21.47 6.15 15.21
N HIS A 592 -22.52 6.30 16.00
CA HIS A 592 -23.55 7.31 15.77
C HIS A 592 -23.04 8.72 16.08
N ASP A 593 -23.16 9.64 15.10
CA ASP A 593 -22.72 11.04 15.21
C ASP A 593 -21.22 11.22 15.56
N VAL A 594 -20.42 10.18 15.35
CA VAL A 594 -18.97 10.17 15.53
C VAL A 594 -18.30 9.81 14.21
N GLU A 595 -17.45 10.70 13.72
CA GLU A 595 -16.70 10.49 12.50
C GLU A 595 -15.20 10.59 12.77
N CYS A 596 -14.51 9.46 12.67
CA CYS A 596 -13.05 9.44 12.70
C CYS A 596 -12.50 9.97 11.38
N LEU A 597 -11.87 11.15 11.43
CA LEU A 597 -11.33 11.83 10.25
C LEU A 597 -10.06 11.17 9.73
N ARG A 598 -9.48 10.20 10.47
CA ARG A 598 -8.24 9.48 10.13
C ARG A 598 -7.03 10.38 9.86
N VAL A 599 -7.11 11.59 10.39
CA VAL A 599 -5.98 12.49 10.56
C VAL A 599 -5.38 12.16 11.92
N HIS A 600 -4.16 11.61 11.92
CA HIS A 600 -3.44 11.26 13.13
C HIS A 600 -2.12 12.03 13.21
N GLY A 601 -1.80 12.50 14.41
CA GLY A 601 -0.49 13.06 14.75
C GLY A 601 0.44 12.01 15.35
N SER A 602 1.48 12.48 16.03
CA SER A 602 2.38 11.66 16.84
C SER A 602 1.64 10.88 17.94
N ARG A 603 0.64 11.51 18.59
CA ARG A 603 0.05 11.02 19.84
C ARG A 603 -1.47 10.91 19.87
N GLY A 604 -2.18 11.30 18.81
CA GLY A 604 -3.63 11.21 18.79
C GLY A 604 -4.25 11.22 17.40
N VAL A 605 -5.54 10.93 17.36
CA VAL A 605 -6.39 10.84 16.17
C VAL A 605 -7.50 11.86 16.27
N LEU A 606 -7.81 12.54 15.18
CA LEU A 606 -8.85 13.56 15.11
C LEU A 606 -10.22 12.95 14.74
N PHE A 607 -11.24 13.43 15.43
CA PHE A 607 -12.64 13.07 15.27
C PHE A 607 -13.48 14.33 15.06
N ARG A 608 -14.56 14.19 14.31
CA ARG A 608 -15.71 15.07 14.35
C ARG A 608 -16.78 14.37 15.18
N VAL A 609 -17.27 15.02 16.23
CA VAL A 609 -18.28 14.45 17.13
C VAL A 609 -19.44 15.42 17.27
N ARG A 610 -20.66 14.92 17.11
CA ARG A 610 -21.89 15.69 17.36
C ARG A 610 -22.62 15.12 18.58
N LEU A 611 -23.00 15.98 19.51
CA LEU A 611 -23.89 15.60 20.62
C LEU A 611 -25.31 15.49 20.06
N SER A 612 -25.80 14.26 19.91
CA SER A 612 -27.08 14.00 19.22
C SER A 612 -28.27 14.72 19.88
N SER A 613 -28.24 14.85 21.20
CA SER A 613 -29.34 15.45 21.99
C SER A 613 -29.49 16.97 21.82
N HIS A 614 -28.39 17.70 21.59
CA HIS A 614 -28.39 19.18 21.58
C HIS A 614 -27.64 19.81 20.38
N GLY A 615 -27.21 18.98 19.42
CA GLY A 615 -26.63 19.37 18.15
C GLY A 615 -25.24 20.01 18.18
N TYR A 616 -24.54 20.01 19.32
CA TYR A 616 -23.18 20.53 19.41
C TYR A 616 -22.20 19.67 18.62
N THR A 617 -21.67 20.22 17.51
CA THR A 617 -20.70 19.54 16.64
C THR A 617 -19.31 20.12 16.86
N VAL A 618 -18.39 19.29 17.33
CA VAL A 618 -17.06 19.69 17.83
C VAL A 618 -15.96 18.82 17.21
N ALA A 619 -14.72 19.31 17.28
CA ALA A 619 -13.54 18.49 17.00
C ALA A 619 -13.12 17.75 18.27
N ALA A 620 -12.56 16.56 18.13
CA ALA A 620 -12.05 15.81 19.28
C ALA A 620 -10.75 15.08 18.97
N LYS A 621 -9.81 15.06 19.92
CA LYS A 621 -8.50 14.38 19.81
C LYS A 621 -8.54 13.14 20.71
N GLY A 622 -8.58 11.96 20.13
CA GLY A 622 -8.52 10.67 20.83
C GLY A 622 -7.09 10.15 20.94
N THR A 623 -6.71 9.55 22.06
CA THR A 623 -5.32 9.10 22.33
C THR A 623 -5.27 7.72 22.98
N PRO A 624 -4.24 6.90 22.69
CA PRO A 624 -4.01 5.64 23.40
C PRO A 624 -3.53 5.85 24.84
N ALA A 625 -3.63 4.80 25.66
CA ALA A 625 -3.32 4.84 27.09
C ALA A 625 -1.93 5.43 27.42
N CYS A 626 -0.92 5.11 26.61
CA CYS A 626 0.46 5.58 26.82
C CYS A 626 0.65 7.10 26.64
N PHE A 627 -0.32 7.80 26.04
CA PHE A 627 -0.23 9.23 25.75
C PHE A 627 -1.26 10.08 26.51
N VAL A 628 -2.08 9.47 27.38
CA VAL A 628 -3.08 10.18 28.19
C VAL A 628 -2.46 11.30 29.01
N GLN A 629 -1.27 11.10 29.58
CA GLN A 629 -0.57 12.14 30.35
C GLN A 629 -0.22 13.37 29.49
N HIS A 630 0.20 13.17 28.24
CA HIS A 630 0.49 14.27 27.32
C HIS A 630 -0.79 15.04 26.94
N LEU A 631 -1.90 14.34 26.72
CA LEU A 631 -3.17 14.98 26.40
C LEU A 631 -3.77 15.73 27.60
N ARG A 632 -3.55 15.25 28.82
CA ARG A 632 -3.89 15.97 30.06
C ARG A 632 -3.02 17.22 30.23
N HIS A 633 -1.72 17.12 29.99
CA HIS A 633 -0.82 18.28 29.98
C HIS A 633 -1.25 19.34 28.95
N GLU A 634 -1.63 18.90 27.74
CA GLU A 634 -2.17 19.81 26.72
C GLU A 634 -3.45 20.52 27.21
N ALA A 635 -4.34 19.82 27.91
CA ALA A 635 -5.53 20.42 28.53
C ALA A 635 -5.17 21.47 29.61
N ASP A 636 -4.14 21.23 30.44
CA ASP A 636 -3.65 22.20 31.43
C ASP A 636 -3.12 23.49 30.76
N VAL A 637 -2.45 23.33 29.61
CA VAL A 637 -2.01 24.48 28.79
C VAL A 637 -3.23 25.25 28.27
N TYR A 638 -4.25 24.56 27.76
CA TYR A 638 -5.48 25.23 27.32
C TYR A 638 -6.18 25.99 28.46
N GLU A 639 -6.18 25.46 29.69
CA GLU A 639 -6.73 26.16 30.85
C GLU A 639 -5.93 27.44 31.16
N ARG A 640 -4.59 27.41 31.09
CA ARG A 640 -3.76 28.64 31.18
C ARG A 640 -4.08 29.65 30.07
N LEU A 641 -4.39 29.17 28.87
CA LEU A 641 -4.72 29.97 27.69
C LEU A 641 -6.20 30.38 27.63
N ARG A 642 -7.00 30.11 28.66
CA ARG A 642 -8.44 30.44 28.71
C ARG A 642 -8.78 31.87 28.25
N PRO A 643 -8.01 32.94 28.54
CA PRO A 643 -8.35 34.29 28.09
C PRO A 643 -8.32 34.50 26.56
N ILE A 644 -7.58 33.67 25.81
CA ILE A 644 -7.35 33.85 24.36
C ILE A 644 -7.97 32.73 23.50
N GLN A 645 -8.69 31.80 24.13
CA GLN A 645 -9.41 30.74 23.42
C GLN A 645 -10.53 31.33 22.55
N GLY A 646 -10.69 30.80 21.35
CA GLY A 646 -11.58 31.32 20.31
C GLY A 646 -10.99 32.46 19.48
N GLN A 647 -9.79 32.94 19.81
CA GLN A 647 -9.12 34.03 19.09
C GLN A 647 -7.77 33.58 18.51
N SER A 648 -6.85 33.14 19.38
CA SER A 648 -5.49 32.71 18.99
C SER A 648 -5.27 31.20 19.16
N VAL A 649 -6.14 30.53 19.92
CA VAL A 649 -6.14 29.07 20.10
C VAL A 649 -7.59 28.57 20.13
N PRO A 650 -7.88 27.30 19.81
CA PRO A 650 -9.23 26.77 19.89
C PRO A 650 -9.81 26.78 21.31
N VAL A 651 -11.13 26.75 21.40
CA VAL A 651 -11.90 26.60 22.62
C VAL A 651 -11.82 25.16 23.10
N HIS A 652 -11.29 24.94 24.31
CA HIS A 652 -11.19 23.65 24.95
C HIS A 652 -12.44 23.39 25.81
N LEU A 653 -13.17 22.31 25.50
CA LEU A 653 -14.42 21.97 26.18
C LEU A 653 -14.18 21.04 27.37
N GLY A 654 -13.15 20.20 27.31
CA GLY A 654 -12.81 19.25 28.36
C GLY A 654 -12.40 17.89 27.81
N ASN A 655 -12.08 17.00 28.73
CA ASN A 655 -11.61 15.65 28.42
C ASN A 655 -12.48 14.62 29.13
N ILE A 656 -12.63 13.44 28.54
CA ILE A 656 -13.28 12.29 29.17
C ILE A 656 -12.48 11.03 28.91
N ASP A 657 -12.55 10.10 29.85
CA ASP A 657 -12.12 8.71 29.64
C ASP A 657 -13.23 7.95 28.92
N LEU A 658 -12.85 7.23 27.86
CA LEU A 658 -13.78 6.43 27.08
C LEU A 658 -14.12 5.16 27.88
N PRO A 659 -15.42 4.87 28.11
CA PRO A 659 -15.82 3.67 28.84
C PRO A 659 -15.41 2.38 28.13
N ARG A 660 -15.35 2.42 26.79
CA ARG A 660 -14.89 1.34 25.92
C ARG A 660 -13.80 1.88 24.98
N PRO A 661 -12.71 1.15 24.72
CA PRO A 661 -11.67 1.61 23.82
C PRO A 661 -12.18 1.75 22.38
N TYR A 662 -11.85 2.85 21.71
CA TYR A 662 -12.09 2.99 20.28
C TYR A 662 -10.96 2.32 19.48
N TYR A 663 -11.30 1.33 18.65
CA TYR A 663 -10.32 0.64 17.81
C TYR A 663 -10.03 1.44 16.54
N TYR A 664 -8.91 2.16 16.52
CA TYR A 664 -8.48 2.95 15.37
C TYR A 664 -7.72 2.08 14.36
N ASP A 665 -8.39 1.73 13.26
CA ASP A 665 -7.88 0.99 12.09
C ASP A 665 -7.02 -0.25 12.43
N GLY A 666 -7.25 -0.88 13.60
CA GLY A 666 -6.44 -1.99 14.11
C GLY A 666 -5.05 -1.60 14.66
N ILE A 667 -4.66 -0.33 14.54
CA ILE A 667 -3.35 0.22 14.93
C ILE A 667 -3.32 0.53 16.43
N ALA A 668 -4.32 1.22 16.94
CA ALA A 668 -4.33 1.71 18.31
C ALA A 668 -5.70 1.60 18.96
N GLU A 669 -5.70 1.37 20.27
CA GLU A 669 -6.88 1.41 21.13
C GLU A 669 -6.86 2.75 21.83
N LEU A 670 -7.80 3.64 21.47
CA LEU A 670 -7.91 4.97 22.05
C LEU A 670 -8.79 4.87 23.29
N VAL A 671 -8.33 5.42 24.41
CA VAL A 671 -9.00 5.28 25.72
C VAL A 671 -9.37 6.62 26.34
N HIS A 672 -8.85 7.72 25.80
CA HIS A 672 -9.10 9.07 26.31
C HIS A 672 -9.33 10.02 25.15
N ILE A 673 -10.26 10.96 25.31
CA ILE A 673 -10.62 11.93 24.27
C ILE A 673 -10.73 13.34 24.84
N MET A 674 -10.21 14.31 24.10
CA MET A 674 -10.29 15.74 24.40
C MET A 674 -11.16 16.45 23.37
N PHE A 675 -12.13 17.24 23.81
CA PHE A 675 -13.06 17.98 22.96
C PHE A 675 -12.65 19.45 22.80
N MET A 676 -12.70 19.94 21.58
CA MET A 676 -12.29 21.29 21.21
C MET A 676 -13.17 21.87 20.09
N SER A 677 -13.19 23.18 19.95
CA SER A 677 -13.72 23.81 18.74
C SER A 677 -12.85 23.49 17.52
N HIS A 678 -13.47 23.51 16.33
CA HIS A 678 -12.75 23.29 15.09
C HIS A 678 -11.82 24.48 14.77
N GLY A 679 -10.53 24.20 14.60
CA GLY A 679 -9.52 25.24 14.38
C GLY A 679 -9.45 25.79 12.94
N GLY A 680 -10.20 25.23 11.99
CA GLY A 680 -10.16 25.61 10.59
C GLY A 680 -9.16 24.80 9.77
N ARG A 681 -8.63 25.40 8.69
CA ARG A 681 -7.81 24.69 7.69
C ARG A 681 -6.32 24.93 7.89
N PRO A 682 -5.44 23.95 7.62
CA PRO A 682 -3.99 24.15 7.71
C PRO A 682 -3.52 25.33 6.87
N ILE A 683 -2.70 26.20 7.47
CA ILE A 683 -2.22 27.43 6.80
C ILE A 683 -1.49 27.12 5.50
N ALA A 684 -0.79 25.97 5.43
CA ALA A 684 -0.09 25.50 4.25
C ALA A 684 -0.97 25.43 2.99
N LYS A 685 -2.26 25.13 3.13
CA LYS A 685 -3.22 25.10 2.01
C LYS A 685 -3.78 26.48 1.65
N TYR A 686 -3.64 27.47 2.53
CA TYR A 686 -4.21 28.81 2.37
C TYR A 686 -3.17 29.85 1.94
N ILE A 687 -1.87 29.56 2.06
CA ILE A 687 -0.80 30.49 1.69
C ILE A 687 -0.82 30.76 0.18
N THR A 688 -0.92 32.04 -0.16
CA THR A 688 -0.74 32.57 -1.51
C THR A 688 0.25 33.74 -1.46
N PRO A 689 0.88 34.13 -2.58
CA PRO A 689 1.78 35.29 -2.60
C PRO A 689 1.10 36.59 -2.11
N LYS A 690 -0.22 36.71 -2.26
CA LYS A 690 -0.99 37.91 -1.90
C LYS A 690 -1.32 38.00 -0.40
N ASN A 691 -1.58 36.89 0.27
CA ASN A 691 -1.98 36.88 1.69
C ASN A 691 -0.83 36.57 2.66
N ARG A 692 0.37 36.26 2.16
CA ARG A 692 1.52 35.87 2.98
C ARG A 692 1.85 36.87 4.09
N ALA A 693 1.85 38.17 3.79
CA ALA A 693 2.16 39.20 4.78
C ALA A 693 1.13 39.24 5.92
N LEU A 694 -0.16 39.15 5.57
CA LEU A 694 -1.25 39.09 6.55
C LEU A 694 -1.12 37.84 7.44
N LEU A 695 -0.84 36.68 6.85
CA LEU A 695 -0.69 35.42 7.58
C LEU A 695 0.51 35.45 8.53
N SER A 696 1.64 36.03 8.11
CA SER A 696 2.80 36.26 8.98
C SER A 696 2.43 37.13 10.17
N GLN A 697 1.77 38.26 9.94
CA GLN A 697 1.34 39.17 11.01
C GLN A 697 0.38 38.49 11.99
N GLN A 698 -0.63 37.76 11.49
CA GLN A 698 -1.57 37.03 12.34
C GLN A 698 -0.89 35.93 13.16
N THR A 699 0.10 35.26 12.58
CA THR A 699 0.90 34.25 13.29
C THR A 699 1.71 34.89 14.43
N GLU A 700 2.35 36.03 14.18
CA GLU A 700 3.07 36.79 15.20
C GLU A 700 2.15 37.26 16.33
N CYS A 701 0.96 37.76 16.00
CA CYS A 701 -0.05 38.15 16.98
C CYS A 701 -0.49 36.96 17.85
N ALA A 702 -0.74 35.80 17.23
CA ALA A 702 -1.17 34.59 17.95
C ALA A 702 -0.09 34.11 18.93
N PHE A 703 1.18 34.01 18.50
CA PHE A 703 2.27 33.62 19.39
C PHE A 703 2.56 34.66 20.46
N THR A 704 2.44 35.95 20.16
CA THR A 704 2.60 37.03 21.16
C THR A 704 1.54 36.88 22.26
N ALA A 705 0.28 36.61 21.90
CA ALA A 705 -0.79 36.36 22.87
C ALA A 705 -0.51 35.13 23.75
N ILE A 706 0.00 34.05 23.17
CA ILE A 706 0.40 32.82 23.90
C ILE A 706 1.56 33.11 24.86
N HIS A 707 2.59 33.81 24.40
CA HIS A 707 3.77 34.16 25.21
C HIS A 707 3.42 35.09 26.37
N ASN A 708 2.47 36.01 26.20
CA ASN A 708 1.99 36.90 27.26
C ASN A 708 1.34 36.13 28.43
N LEU A 709 0.87 34.91 28.18
CA LEU A 709 0.32 34.00 29.21
C LEU A 709 1.37 33.00 29.73
N ALA A 710 2.66 33.27 29.47
CA ALA A 710 3.79 32.45 29.90
C ALA A 710 3.72 31.00 29.43
N VAL A 711 3.31 30.77 28.18
CA VAL A 711 3.32 29.45 27.54
C VAL A 711 4.34 29.45 26.40
N LEU A 712 5.19 28.42 26.34
CA LEU A 712 6.14 28.22 25.23
C LEU A 712 5.78 26.96 24.46
N HIS A 713 5.38 27.08 23.20
CA HIS A 713 4.83 25.95 22.42
C HIS A 713 5.84 24.81 22.13
N LYS A 714 7.12 25.13 21.90
CA LYS A 714 8.21 24.18 21.56
C LYS A 714 8.05 23.35 20.26
N ASP A 715 7.01 23.60 19.46
CA ASP A 715 6.83 23.00 18.13
C ASP A 715 6.01 23.89 17.18
N PRO A 716 6.45 25.12 16.88
CA PRO A 716 5.72 26.08 16.04
C PRO A 716 5.85 25.75 14.54
N MET A 717 5.56 24.51 14.16
CA MET A 717 5.62 24.05 12.78
C MET A 717 4.35 24.45 12.02
N PRO A 718 4.41 24.71 10.69
CA PRO A 718 3.23 25.12 9.90
C PRO A 718 2.04 24.15 9.96
N ARG A 719 2.26 22.87 10.28
CA ARG A 719 1.20 21.87 10.49
C ARG A 719 0.31 22.17 11.71
N ASN A 720 0.85 22.91 12.69
CA ASN A 720 0.19 23.27 13.95
C ASN A 720 -0.48 24.66 13.90
N LEU A 721 -0.52 25.28 12.70
CA LEU A 721 -1.13 26.58 12.44
C LEU A 721 -2.33 26.41 11.52
N LEU A 722 -3.50 26.80 12.02
CA LEU A 722 -4.76 26.71 11.30
C LEU A 722 -5.32 28.11 11.02
N TRP A 723 -5.91 28.28 9.84
CA TRP A 723 -6.63 29.49 9.45
C TRP A 723 -8.13 29.29 9.71
N SER A 724 -8.67 30.13 10.60
CA SER A 724 -10.10 30.19 10.89
C SER A 724 -10.78 31.21 9.98
N ALA A 725 -11.62 30.73 9.07
CA ALA A 725 -12.41 31.62 8.21
C ALA A 725 -13.48 32.41 9.00
N GLU A 726 -13.95 31.85 10.12
CA GLU A 726 -14.92 32.47 11.02
C GLU A 726 -14.35 33.75 11.65
N THR A 727 -13.16 33.64 12.25
CA THR A 727 -12.55 34.74 13.02
C THR A 727 -11.54 35.54 12.21
N GLN A 728 -11.21 35.11 10.98
CA GLN A 728 -10.15 35.69 10.14
C GLN A 728 -8.80 35.77 10.87
N GLN A 729 -8.52 34.77 11.71
CA GLN A 729 -7.35 34.71 12.58
C GLN A 729 -6.63 33.36 12.44
N VAL A 730 -5.35 33.35 12.82
CA VAL A 730 -4.56 32.13 12.93
C VAL A 730 -4.77 31.52 14.32
N LEU A 731 -5.19 30.26 14.34
CA LEU A 731 -5.31 29.45 15.54
C LEU A 731 -4.13 28.50 15.65
N VAL A 732 -3.50 28.48 16.82
CA VAL A 732 -2.39 27.59 17.15
C VAL A 732 -2.92 26.37 17.90
N ILE A 733 -2.46 25.18 17.50
CA ILE A 733 -2.88 23.89 18.07
C ILE A 733 -1.67 23.02 18.45
N ASP A 734 -1.93 21.91 19.13
CA ASP A 734 -0.93 20.87 19.45
C ASP A 734 0.10 21.30 20.51
N PHE A 735 -0.40 21.56 21.72
CA PHE A 735 0.42 22.00 22.87
C PHE A 735 1.03 20.85 23.67
N GLU A 736 1.05 19.63 23.13
CA GLU A 736 1.56 18.43 23.82
C GLU A 736 3.05 18.50 24.21
N ARG A 737 3.83 19.40 23.56
CA ARG A 737 5.25 19.67 23.88
C ARG A 737 5.45 21.01 24.58
N ALA A 738 4.38 21.75 24.86
CA ALA A 738 4.46 23.08 25.40
C ALA A 738 5.01 23.07 26.83
N GLN A 739 5.77 24.09 27.18
CA GLN A 739 6.25 24.31 28.53
C GLN A 739 5.45 25.43 29.20
N LEU A 740 5.18 25.23 30.48
CA LEU A 740 4.59 26.22 31.37
C LEU A 740 5.68 26.73 32.32
N PRO A 741 6.56 27.67 31.89
CA PRO A 741 7.47 28.34 32.79
C PRO A 741 6.73 28.86 34.03
N PRO A 742 7.36 28.79 35.23
CA PRO A 742 6.82 29.48 36.39
C PRO A 742 6.65 30.96 36.05
N MET A 743 5.50 31.54 36.37
CA MET A 743 5.28 32.97 36.24
C MET A 743 6.38 33.68 37.03
N ARG A 744 7.31 34.31 36.33
CA ARG A 744 8.33 35.12 36.99
C ARG A 744 7.58 36.23 37.73
N PRO A 745 7.78 36.40 39.05
CA PRO A 745 7.23 37.58 39.71
C PRO A 745 7.76 38.79 38.96
N VAL A 746 6.87 39.73 38.65
CA VAL A 746 7.24 41.01 38.05
C VAL A 746 8.39 41.56 38.88
N LEU A 747 9.55 41.77 38.25
CA LEU A 747 10.66 42.44 38.89
C LEU A 747 10.11 43.77 39.40
N GLY A 748 9.94 43.87 40.73
CA GLY A 748 9.48 45.09 41.38
C GLY A 748 10.33 46.26 40.91
N VAL A 749 9.68 47.42 40.74
CA VAL A 749 10.30 48.67 40.30
C VAL A 749 11.67 48.82 40.96
N LEU A 750 12.72 48.89 40.15
CA LEU A 750 14.09 49.09 40.61
C LEU A 750 14.15 50.35 41.48
N SER A 751 14.22 50.16 42.80
CA SER A 751 14.54 51.25 43.72
C SER A 751 15.97 51.74 43.41
N PRO A 752 16.21 53.05 43.24
CA PRO A 752 17.54 53.55 42.88
C PRO A 752 18.61 53.13 43.90
N ASN A 753 19.67 52.52 43.38
CA ASN A 753 20.84 52.04 44.11
C ASN A 753 21.33 53.00 45.21
N ARG A 754 21.20 52.60 46.48
CA ARG A 754 21.93 53.23 47.59
C ARG A 754 23.27 52.51 47.76
N LYS A 755 24.33 53.14 47.23
CA LYS A 755 25.74 52.75 47.41
C LYS A 755 26.02 52.42 48.88
N ARG A 756 26.55 51.22 49.17
CA ARG A 756 27.28 50.95 50.42
C ARG A 756 28.65 50.35 50.11
N LYS A 757 29.65 50.97 50.75
CA LYS A 757 31.09 50.82 50.57
C LYS A 757 31.57 49.39 50.81
N ARG A 758 32.55 48.98 50.00
CA ARG A 758 33.49 47.90 50.30
C ARG A 758 34.29 48.24 51.56
N LEU A 759 34.44 47.25 52.44
CA LEU A 759 35.59 47.14 53.34
C LEU A 759 36.12 45.71 53.22
N CYS A 760 37.41 45.67 52.90
CA CYS A 760 38.24 44.48 52.81
C CYS A 760 38.46 43.92 54.22
N ASP A 761 38.55 42.59 54.34
CA ASP A 761 39.45 42.01 55.34
C ASP A 761 40.09 40.72 54.82
N ILE A 762 41.30 40.53 55.32
CA ILE A 762 42.44 39.88 54.70
C ILE A 762 42.57 38.40 55.13
N LYS A 763 43.15 37.60 54.24
CA LYS A 763 43.52 36.18 54.39
C LYS A 763 44.55 35.91 55.50
N SER A 764 44.38 34.80 56.21
CA SER A 764 45.44 33.88 56.69
C SER A 764 44.81 32.47 56.87
N LYS A 765 45.13 31.47 56.03
CA LYS A 765 46.26 30.52 55.94
C LYS A 765 46.07 29.22 56.79
N SER A 766 46.53 28.12 56.19
CA SER A 766 46.71 26.72 56.68
C SER A 766 45.45 25.86 56.88
N ASP A 767 45.40 24.57 56.56
CA ASP A 767 46.09 23.66 55.63
C ASP A 767 45.35 22.29 55.75
N VAL A 768 45.58 21.40 54.78
CA VAL A 768 45.44 19.92 54.83
C VAL A 768 44.11 19.24 54.40
N ASN A 769 44.23 18.59 53.23
CA ASN A 769 43.69 17.31 52.73
C ASN A 769 42.19 17.00 52.64
N GLY A 770 41.80 16.65 51.41
CA GLY A 770 41.22 15.31 51.16
C GLY A 770 39.98 15.26 50.27
N GLY A 771 40.12 14.68 49.08
CA GLY A 771 39.05 13.88 48.47
C GLY A 771 38.24 14.53 47.34
N HIS A 772 38.58 14.14 46.12
CA HIS A 772 37.66 14.05 44.98
C HIS A 772 36.28 13.48 45.39
N VAL A 773 35.19 14.00 44.83
CA VAL A 773 34.37 13.34 43.78
C VAL A 773 33.22 14.29 43.38
N LEU A 774 33.14 14.55 42.08
CA LEU A 774 32.06 15.20 41.36
C LEU A 774 30.85 14.25 41.33
N LEU A 775 29.67 14.69 41.79
CA LEU A 775 28.40 14.07 41.40
C LEU A 775 27.38 15.17 41.11
N MET A 776 27.03 15.23 39.83
CA MET A 776 25.86 15.91 39.30
C MET A 776 24.60 15.22 39.80
N TYR A 777 23.59 16.02 40.14
CA TYR A 777 22.20 15.81 39.76
C TYR A 777 21.59 17.17 39.39
#